data_AF-A0A7X1KZA8-F1
#
_entry.id   AF-A0A7X1KZA8-F1
#
_cell.length_a   1.000
_cell.length_b   1.000
_cell.length_c   1.000
_cell.angle_alpha   90.00
_cell.angle_beta   90.00
_cell.angle_gamma   90.00
#
_symmetry.space_group_name_H-M   'P 1'
#
loop_
_entity.id
_entity.type
_entity.pdbx_description
1 polymer ?
#
loop_
_entity_poly.entity_id
_entity_poly.type
_entity_poly.pdbx_seq_one_letter_code
_entity_poly.pdbx_strand_id
1 'polypeptide(L)'
;MSLPKHHLELLSPARDVAIAREAILHGADAVYIGGPSFGARHNACNEVSEIAGLVEFARRYHARVFTTINTILHDNELEPARKLIHQLYDAGVDALIVQDLGVMELDIPPIELHASTQTDIRTLARAKFLDQAGFSQLVLARELNLQEIRAIADETDAAIEFFIHGALCVAFSGQCNISHAQNGRSANRGDCSQACRLPYTLKDDQGRVVAFEKHLLSMKDNNQSANIRALVEAGVRSFKIEGRYKDMGYVKNITAYYRQRLDDVLEDRPDLARASSGRTAHFFLPDPEKTFHRGSTDYFVSDRKIDIGAFDTPTFTGLPVGIVEKVGKRDLQVVTQEPLSNGDGLNVLIKREVVGFRANIAEAKGEFEEDGEKRYRYRVEPNEMPADLYKVRPNHPLNRNLDHNWQQALLKTSAERRVGVDWNVHLREERLELTATSEEGISASVALEGPFGVANKPEQALEQLRDLLGQLGTTQYHAAAIKLDAPQAYFIPNSQLKAARRDVIDALTAARVNAHPRGGRKAETSPPPVYPESHLSFLANVYNQKARDFYHRHGVKLIDAAFEAHEETGEVPVMITKHCLRFSFNLCPKQAKGVTGVRTKVAPMQLIHGDEVLTLKFDCKPCEMHVVGKIKGHILDLPQPGSGVQQQVVGHISPADLLKTIVRAPH
;
A
#
# COMPACT_ATOMS: atom_id res chain seq x y z
N MET A 1 -9.00 8.47 18.80
CA MET A 1 -7.86 7.95 19.58
C MET A 1 -6.91 7.31 18.60
N SER A 2 -5.60 7.53 18.78
CA SER A 2 -4.55 6.84 18.02
C SER A 2 -4.70 5.33 18.16
N LEU A 3 -4.12 4.57 17.22
CA LEU A 3 -4.12 3.11 17.24
C LEU A 3 -3.57 2.58 18.58
N PRO A 4 -4.35 1.83 19.38
CA PRO A 4 -3.88 1.32 20.66
C PRO A 4 -2.67 0.38 20.54
N LYS A 5 -1.76 0.41 21.54
CA LYS A 5 -0.54 -0.43 21.55
C LYS A 5 -0.80 -1.96 21.60
N HIS A 6 -2.04 -2.41 21.81
CA HIS A 6 -2.42 -3.82 21.78
C HIS A 6 -3.22 -4.19 20.52
N HIS A 7 -3.47 -3.24 19.62
CA HIS A 7 -4.18 -3.50 18.37
C HIS A 7 -3.21 -3.74 17.21
N LEU A 8 -3.51 -4.73 16.37
CA LEU A 8 -2.85 -4.93 15.08
C LEU A 8 -3.77 -4.42 13.96
N GLU A 9 -3.24 -3.54 13.12
CA GLU A 9 -3.92 -2.92 11.98
C GLU A 9 -3.29 -3.40 10.67
N LEU A 10 -4.06 -4.06 9.81
CA LEU A 10 -3.69 -4.28 8.41
C LEU A 10 -4.12 -3.07 7.57
N LEU A 11 -3.15 -2.34 7.03
CA LEU A 11 -3.40 -1.14 6.23
C LEU A 11 -3.22 -1.43 4.74
N SER A 12 -4.33 -1.42 4.00
CA SER A 12 -4.35 -1.72 2.55
C SER A 12 -4.42 -0.47 1.68
N PRO A 13 -3.76 -0.48 0.50
CA PRO A 13 -3.84 0.59 -0.46
C PRO A 13 -5.15 0.55 -1.25
N ALA A 14 -5.60 1.71 -1.72
CA ALA A 14 -6.63 1.78 -2.73
C ALA A 14 -6.31 2.84 -3.79
N ARG A 15 -6.48 2.46 -5.06
CA ARG A 15 -6.47 3.41 -6.17
C ARG A 15 -7.76 4.23 -6.19
N ASP A 16 -8.87 3.53 -6.00
CA ASP A 16 -10.23 4.04 -6.08
C ASP A 16 -11.12 3.47 -4.97
N VAL A 17 -12.30 4.07 -4.77
CA VAL A 17 -13.25 3.68 -3.71
C VAL A 17 -13.73 2.24 -3.86
N ALA A 18 -13.89 1.74 -5.08
CA ALA A 18 -14.31 0.35 -5.31
C ALA A 18 -13.27 -0.64 -4.76
N ILE A 19 -11.99 -0.39 -5.05
CA ILE A 19 -10.87 -1.19 -4.51
C ILE A 19 -10.79 -1.06 -2.98
N ALA A 20 -10.99 0.14 -2.42
CA ALA A 20 -10.97 0.34 -0.98
C ALA A 20 -12.04 -0.50 -0.25
N ARG A 21 -13.26 -0.55 -0.79
CA ARG A 21 -14.35 -1.37 -0.24
C ARG A 21 -14.00 -2.85 -0.24
N GLU A 22 -13.45 -3.34 -1.35
CA GLU A 22 -13.01 -4.72 -1.45
C GLU A 22 -11.86 -5.03 -0.48
N ALA A 23 -10.91 -4.11 -0.29
CA ALA A 23 -9.85 -4.28 0.70
C ALA A 23 -10.42 -4.51 2.13
N ILE A 24 -11.40 -3.70 2.54
CA ILE A 24 -12.07 -3.84 3.85
C ILE A 24 -12.77 -5.19 3.95
N LEU A 25 -13.50 -5.62 2.91
CA LEU A 25 -14.15 -6.94 2.88
C LEU A 25 -13.13 -8.10 2.92
N HIS A 26 -11.93 -7.89 2.38
CA HIS A 26 -10.83 -8.86 2.40
C HIS A 26 -9.97 -8.77 3.67
N GLY A 27 -10.40 -8.02 4.69
CA GLY A 27 -9.80 -8.04 6.02
C GLY A 27 -8.88 -6.87 6.35
N ALA A 28 -8.81 -5.83 5.52
CA ALA A 28 -8.12 -4.60 5.89
C ALA A 28 -8.78 -3.95 7.11
N ASP A 29 -7.97 -3.58 8.11
CA ASP A 29 -8.43 -2.83 9.27
C ASP A 29 -8.49 -1.32 8.98
N ALA A 30 -7.63 -0.87 8.07
CA ALA A 30 -7.65 0.48 7.56
C ALA A 30 -7.32 0.47 6.06
N VAL A 31 -7.76 1.51 5.35
CA VAL A 31 -7.41 1.75 3.95
C VAL A 31 -6.81 3.13 3.79
N TYR A 32 -5.84 3.27 2.88
CA TYR A 32 -5.32 4.58 2.49
C TYR A 32 -5.55 4.87 1.01
N ILE A 33 -6.10 6.05 0.73
CA ILE A 33 -6.54 6.50 -0.60
C ILE A 33 -6.06 7.94 -0.87
N GLY A 34 -5.94 8.33 -2.14
CA GLY A 34 -5.62 9.71 -2.51
C GLY A 34 -6.86 10.58 -2.62
N GLY A 35 -6.80 11.80 -2.10
CA GLY A 35 -7.77 12.85 -2.42
C GLY A 35 -7.58 13.40 -3.84
N PRO A 36 -8.24 14.51 -4.19
CA PRO A 36 -8.16 15.11 -5.53
C PRO A 36 -6.77 15.67 -5.87
N SER A 37 -5.97 16.03 -4.85
CA SER A 37 -4.64 16.61 -5.02
C SER A 37 -3.69 16.26 -3.86
N PHE A 38 -2.42 16.67 -3.97
CA PHE A 38 -1.38 16.58 -2.93
C PHE A 38 -0.98 15.16 -2.48
N GLY A 39 -1.33 14.13 -3.27
CA GLY A 39 -0.85 12.77 -3.08
C GLY A 39 0.37 12.46 -3.97
N ALA A 40 1.31 11.64 -3.48
CA ALA A 40 2.52 11.22 -4.22
C ALA A 40 2.27 10.28 -5.44
N ARG A 41 1.03 10.26 -5.94
CA ARG A 41 0.51 9.39 -6.99
C ARG A 41 -0.55 10.15 -7.78
N HIS A 42 -0.13 11.04 -8.68
CA HIS A 42 -1.00 11.95 -9.43
C HIS A 42 -2.12 11.28 -10.25
N ASN A 43 -1.97 10.00 -10.62
CA ASN A 43 -2.97 9.24 -11.41
C ASN A 43 -3.98 8.44 -10.55
N ALA A 44 -3.98 8.61 -9.23
CA ALA A 44 -4.89 7.90 -8.31
C ALA A 44 -5.58 8.89 -7.37
N CYS A 45 -6.27 9.86 -7.98
CA CYS A 45 -7.03 10.90 -7.29
C CYS A 45 -8.52 10.52 -7.23
N ASN A 46 -9.17 10.88 -6.13
CA ASN A 46 -10.59 10.60 -5.88
C ASN A 46 -11.28 11.84 -5.34
N GLU A 47 -12.55 12.03 -5.69
CA GLU A 47 -13.33 13.16 -5.21
C GLU A 47 -13.65 12.99 -3.71
N VAL A 48 -13.75 14.12 -3.00
CA VAL A 48 -14.05 14.10 -1.55
C VAL A 48 -15.41 13.44 -1.26
N SER A 49 -16.39 13.63 -2.14
CA SER A 49 -17.72 13.01 -2.02
C SER A 49 -17.68 11.48 -2.14
N GLU A 50 -16.83 10.93 -3.00
CA GLU A 50 -16.63 9.49 -3.12
C GLU A 50 -15.95 8.93 -1.86
N ILE A 51 -14.98 9.66 -1.32
CA ILE A 51 -14.31 9.31 -0.05
C ILE A 51 -15.31 9.33 1.12
N ALA A 52 -16.25 10.27 1.16
CA ALA A 52 -17.32 10.28 2.17
C ALA A 52 -18.17 8.99 2.10
N GLY A 53 -18.55 8.55 0.90
CA GLY A 53 -19.26 7.28 0.70
C GLY A 53 -18.42 6.04 1.11
N LEU A 54 -17.10 6.10 0.98
CA LEU A 54 -16.19 5.09 1.51
C LEU A 54 -16.18 5.09 3.05
N VAL A 55 -16.10 6.26 3.69
CA VAL A 55 -16.12 6.40 5.16
C VAL A 55 -17.41 5.80 5.74
N GLU A 56 -18.57 6.10 5.15
CA GLU A 56 -19.85 5.51 5.56
C GLU A 56 -19.86 3.97 5.49
N PHE A 57 -19.20 3.41 4.48
CA PHE A 57 -19.05 1.97 4.35
C PHE A 57 -18.07 1.40 5.39
N ALA A 58 -16.91 2.03 5.57
CA ALA A 58 -15.84 1.58 6.46
C ALA A 58 -16.28 1.54 7.93
N ARG A 59 -17.05 2.54 8.37
CA ARG A 59 -17.61 2.62 9.73
C ARG A 59 -18.45 1.41 10.13
N ARG A 60 -19.05 0.69 9.18
CA ARG A 60 -19.82 -0.53 9.46
C ARG A 60 -18.98 -1.66 10.04
N TYR A 61 -17.69 -1.66 9.72
CA TYR A 61 -16.70 -2.62 10.20
C TYR A 61 -15.72 -1.97 11.20
N HIS A 62 -15.99 -0.75 11.65
CA HIS A 62 -15.03 0.10 12.38
C HIS A 62 -13.66 0.20 11.68
N ALA A 63 -13.63 0.02 10.35
CA ALA A 63 -12.42 0.16 9.57
C ALA A 63 -12.14 1.66 9.34
N ARG A 64 -10.86 2.03 9.34
CA ARG A 64 -10.44 3.44 9.23
C ARG A 64 -10.08 3.82 7.80
N VAL A 65 -10.31 5.08 7.44
CA VAL A 65 -9.97 5.64 6.13
C VAL A 65 -8.93 6.74 6.31
N PHE A 66 -7.77 6.55 5.70
CA PHE A 66 -6.68 7.52 5.67
C PHE A 66 -6.56 8.15 4.29
N THR A 67 -6.22 9.45 4.25
CA THR A 67 -5.93 10.12 2.98
C THR A 67 -4.53 10.70 2.95
N THR A 68 -3.94 10.74 1.75
CA THR A 68 -2.55 11.20 1.59
C THR A 68 -2.49 12.69 1.25
N ILE A 69 -1.73 13.46 2.02
CA ILE A 69 -1.24 14.81 1.70
C ILE A 69 0.29 14.77 1.84
N ASN A 70 0.89 13.89 1.04
CA ASN A 70 2.26 13.42 1.20
C ASN A 70 3.16 13.89 0.05
N THR A 71 2.98 15.12 -0.37
CA THR A 71 3.89 15.83 -1.27
C THR A 71 4.42 17.07 -0.59
N ILE A 72 5.59 17.56 -0.99
CA ILE A 72 5.98 18.94 -0.66
C ILE A 72 5.00 19.92 -1.31
N LEU A 73 4.71 21.01 -0.61
CA LEU A 73 3.79 22.05 -1.05
C LEU A 73 4.58 23.32 -1.39
N HIS A 74 4.22 23.98 -2.47
CA HIS A 74 4.64 25.34 -2.77
C HIS A 74 3.76 26.33 -1.97
N ASP A 75 4.22 27.55 -1.74
CA ASP A 75 3.51 28.54 -0.89
C ASP A 75 2.06 28.80 -1.33
N ASN A 76 1.82 28.88 -2.64
CA ASN A 76 0.47 29.08 -3.20
C ASN A 76 -0.46 27.85 -3.10
N GLU A 77 0.07 26.69 -2.71
CA GLU A 77 -0.70 25.45 -2.51
C GLU A 77 -1.12 25.25 -1.06
N LEU A 78 -0.58 26.03 -0.11
CA LEU A 78 -0.87 25.89 1.32
C LEU A 78 -2.35 26.14 1.65
N GLU A 79 -2.95 27.20 1.10
CA GLU A 79 -4.37 27.50 1.35
C GLU A 79 -5.32 26.49 0.67
N PRO A 80 -5.11 26.09 -0.60
CA PRO A 80 -5.81 24.95 -1.18
C PRO A 80 -5.69 23.65 -0.37
N ALA A 81 -4.49 23.32 0.13
CA ALA A 81 -4.27 22.15 0.98
C ALA A 81 -5.04 22.26 2.30
N ARG A 82 -5.02 23.43 2.96
CA ARG A 82 -5.80 23.69 4.17
C ARG A 82 -7.29 23.45 3.93
N LYS A 83 -7.87 24.02 2.86
CA LYS A 83 -9.28 23.82 2.51
C LYS A 83 -9.62 22.34 2.28
N LEU A 84 -8.76 21.63 1.56
CA LEU A 84 -8.95 20.20 1.33
C LEU A 84 -8.93 19.40 2.65
N ILE A 85 -8.04 19.74 3.59
CA ILE A 85 -7.98 19.10 4.90
C ILE A 85 -9.30 19.26 5.66
N HIS A 86 -9.89 20.46 5.66
CA HIS A 86 -11.21 20.69 6.26
C HIS A 86 -12.29 19.84 5.59
N GLN A 87 -12.33 19.80 4.27
CA GLN A 87 -13.29 18.97 3.51
C GLN A 87 -13.15 17.47 3.82
N LEU A 88 -11.92 16.96 3.92
CA LEU A 88 -11.65 15.56 4.25
C LEU A 88 -12.06 15.24 5.69
N TYR A 89 -11.82 16.16 6.62
CA TYR A 89 -12.29 16.03 8.00
C TYR A 89 -13.82 16.00 8.08
N ASP A 90 -14.51 16.89 7.36
CA ASP A 90 -15.97 16.92 7.32
C ASP A 90 -16.56 15.66 6.68
N ALA A 91 -15.89 15.11 5.66
CA ALA A 91 -16.21 13.81 5.06
C ALA A 91 -16.00 12.62 6.02
N GLY A 92 -15.34 12.84 7.17
CA GLY A 92 -15.15 11.84 8.22
C GLY A 92 -13.90 10.98 8.05
N VAL A 93 -12.91 11.43 7.27
CA VAL A 93 -11.58 10.80 7.20
C VAL A 93 -10.93 10.76 8.59
N ASP A 94 -10.30 9.62 8.91
CA ASP A 94 -9.76 9.36 10.25
C ASP A 94 -8.39 9.98 10.47
N ALA A 95 -7.53 9.96 9.44
CA ALA A 95 -6.16 10.47 9.52
C ALA A 95 -5.62 10.93 8.16
N LEU A 96 -4.63 11.82 8.20
CA LEU A 96 -3.85 12.26 7.05
C LEU A 96 -2.43 11.71 7.11
N ILE A 97 -1.94 11.17 5.99
CA ILE A 97 -0.53 10.80 5.83
C ILE A 97 0.20 12.01 5.24
N VAL A 98 1.06 12.64 6.02
CA VAL A 98 1.65 13.96 5.72
C VAL A 98 3.16 13.89 5.55
N GLN A 99 3.68 14.58 4.53
CA GLN A 99 5.13 14.77 4.33
C GLN A 99 5.56 16.20 4.69
N ASP A 100 4.88 17.20 4.16
CA ASP A 100 5.26 18.61 4.32
C ASP A 100 4.93 19.10 5.74
N LEU A 101 5.96 19.42 6.52
CA LEU A 101 5.77 19.85 7.90
C LEU A 101 5.15 21.25 8.03
N GLY A 102 5.03 22.00 6.93
CA GLY A 102 4.25 23.24 6.90
C GLY A 102 2.77 23.03 7.22
N VAL A 103 2.23 21.82 6.99
CA VAL A 103 0.87 21.44 7.41
C VAL A 103 0.68 21.59 8.92
N MET A 104 1.73 21.42 9.72
CA MET A 104 1.65 21.55 11.17
C MET A 104 1.37 22.98 11.64
N GLU A 105 1.70 23.98 10.79
CA GLU A 105 1.52 25.42 11.03
C GLU A 105 0.25 25.98 10.39
N LEU A 106 -0.58 25.12 9.78
CA LEU A 106 -1.87 25.51 9.20
C LEU A 106 -2.99 25.42 10.24
N ASP A 107 -3.99 26.29 10.07
CA ASP A 107 -5.26 26.19 10.80
C ASP A 107 -6.13 25.05 10.24
N ILE A 108 -5.94 23.87 10.82
CA ILE A 108 -6.60 22.61 10.42
C ILE A 108 -7.46 22.07 11.58
N PRO A 109 -8.56 21.34 11.29
CA PRO A 109 -9.34 20.64 12.28
C PRO A 109 -8.49 19.62 13.07
N PRO A 110 -8.98 19.12 14.22
CA PRO A 110 -8.23 18.18 15.07
C PRO A 110 -8.19 16.76 14.50
N ILE A 111 -7.74 16.61 13.24
CA ILE A 111 -7.54 15.34 12.54
C ILE A 111 -6.22 14.69 12.96
N GLU A 112 -6.16 13.35 12.97
CA GLU A 112 -4.91 12.63 13.20
C GLU A 112 -3.93 12.83 12.05
N LEU A 113 -2.66 12.99 12.39
CA LEU A 113 -1.58 13.15 11.42
C LEU A 113 -0.59 12.00 11.57
N HIS A 114 -0.33 11.32 10.46
CA HIS A 114 0.62 10.22 10.35
C HIS A 114 1.84 10.73 9.56
N ALA A 115 3.03 10.59 10.13
CA ALA A 115 4.25 11.04 9.47
C ALA A 115 4.59 10.09 8.33
N SER A 116 4.47 10.57 7.08
CA SER A 116 4.77 9.80 5.87
C SER A 116 6.19 9.24 5.91
N THR A 117 6.42 8.10 5.28
CA THR A 117 7.77 7.56 5.07
C THR A 117 8.67 8.54 4.32
N GLN A 118 8.10 9.49 3.57
CA GLN A 118 8.84 10.56 2.91
C GLN A 118 9.41 11.64 3.86
N THR A 119 9.13 11.55 5.17
CA THR A 119 9.78 12.39 6.20
C THR A 119 11.15 11.84 6.65
N ASP A 120 11.65 10.80 5.99
CA ASP A 120 12.98 10.19 6.22
C ASP A 120 13.21 9.71 7.66
N ILE A 121 12.26 8.93 8.20
CA ILE A 121 12.31 8.40 9.58
C ILE A 121 13.26 7.18 9.66
N ARG A 122 14.57 7.44 9.54
CA ARG A 122 15.64 6.42 9.61
C ARG A 122 16.41 6.41 10.93
N THR A 123 16.17 7.36 11.83
CA THR A 123 16.91 7.47 13.09
C THR A 123 15.96 7.63 14.26
N LEU A 124 16.40 7.15 15.42
CA LEU A 124 15.66 7.31 16.68
C LEU A 124 15.40 8.79 17.00
N ALA A 125 16.39 9.66 16.79
CA ALA A 125 16.25 11.08 17.07
C ALA A 125 15.16 11.74 16.19
N ARG A 126 15.08 11.37 14.90
CA ARG A 126 14.02 11.85 14.01
C ARG A 126 12.64 11.33 14.43
N ALA A 127 12.55 10.05 14.79
CA ALA A 127 11.30 9.43 15.23
C ALA A 127 10.77 10.09 16.52
N LYS A 128 11.63 10.26 17.53
CA LYS A 128 11.31 10.98 18.78
C LYS A 128 10.81 12.40 18.52
N PHE A 129 11.51 13.13 17.65
CA PHE A 129 11.11 14.49 17.31
C PHE A 129 9.69 14.53 16.71
N LEU A 130 9.40 13.68 15.72
CA LEU A 130 8.08 13.66 15.07
C LEU A 130 6.97 13.19 16.03
N ASP A 131 7.26 12.19 16.86
CA ASP A 131 6.37 11.74 17.93
C ASP A 131 5.99 12.89 18.87
N GLN A 132 7.00 13.65 19.33
CA GLN A 132 6.82 14.77 20.26
C GLN A 132 6.21 16.01 19.60
N ALA A 133 6.40 16.18 18.28
CA ALA A 133 5.82 17.27 17.51
C ALA A 133 4.30 17.10 17.26
N GLY A 134 3.71 15.97 17.64
CA GLY A 134 2.26 15.74 17.58
C GLY A 134 1.80 14.81 16.45
N PHE A 135 2.67 13.95 15.90
CA PHE A 135 2.24 12.86 15.02
C PHE A 135 1.74 11.66 15.83
N SER A 136 0.60 11.11 15.44
CA SER A 136 -0.04 9.96 16.12
C SER A 136 0.52 8.61 15.66
N GLN A 137 1.14 8.57 14.48
CA GLN A 137 1.69 7.37 13.84
C GLN A 137 2.91 7.74 12.99
N LEU A 138 3.94 6.89 13.02
CA LEU A 138 5.19 7.07 12.30
C LEU A 138 5.37 5.97 11.26
N VAL A 139 5.43 6.34 9.98
CA VAL A 139 5.70 5.40 8.89
C VAL A 139 7.21 5.29 8.70
N LEU A 140 7.80 4.24 9.28
CA LEU A 140 9.24 4.07 9.29
C LEU A 140 9.80 3.78 7.90
N ALA A 141 11.09 4.08 7.73
CA ALA A 141 11.82 3.76 6.52
C ALA A 141 12.03 2.24 6.38
N ARG A 142 11.98 1.72 5.15
CA ARG A 142 11.98 0.27 4.86
C ARG A 142 13.34 -0.39 5.14
N GLU A 143 14.38 0.41 5.14
CA GLU A 143 15.78 0.03 5.31
C GLU A 143 16.22 -0.15 6.77
N LEU A 144 15.32 0.02 7.73
CA LEU A 144 15.57 -0.27 9.14
C LEU A 144 15.51 -1.78 9.42
N ASN A 145 16.37 -2.24 10.31
CA ASN A 145 16.32 -3.61 10.83
C ASN A 145 15.40 -3.71 12.07
N LEU A 146 15.08 -4.94 12.50
CA LEU A 146 14.20 -5.19 13.65
C LEU A 146 14.68 -4.52 14.95
N GLN A 147 15.98 -4.45 15.20
CA GLN A 147 16.52 -3.83 16.41
C GLN A 147 16.34 -2.31 16.40
N GLU A 148 16.56 -1.67 15.25
CA GLU A 148 16.32 -0.24 15.05
C GLU A 148 14.82 0.08 15.19
N ILE A 149 13.95 -0.76 14.63
CA ILE A 149 12.49 -0.62 14.76
C ILE A 149 12.07 -0.72 16.23
N ARG A 150 12.55 -1.74 16.97
CA ARG A 150 12.28 -1.89 18.40
C ARG A 150 12.77 -0.71 19.21
N ALA A 151 14.00 -0.25 18.98
CA ALA A 151 14.54 0.90 19.68
C ALA A 151 13.70 2.19 19.47
N ILE A 152 13.08 2.34 18.30
CA ILE A 152 12.13 3.43 18.04
C ILE A 152 10.81 3.19 18.78
N ALA A 153 10.24 1.99 18.69
CA ALA A 153 8.97 1.67 19.32
C ALA A 153 8.99 1.79 20.85
N ASP A 154 10.12 1.42 21.49
CA ASP A 154 10.29 1.49 22.94
C ASP A 154 10.38 2.93 23.47
N GLU A 155 10.67 3.89 22.59
CA GLU A 155 11.07 5.26 22.93
C GLU A 155 10.12 6.32 22.33
N THR A 156 9.00 5.87 21.75
CA THR A 156 7.95 6.72 21.19
C THR A 156 6.57 6.26 21.63
N ASP A 157 5.62 7.20 21.67
CA ASP A 157 4.21 6.89 21.98
C ASP A 157 3.36 6.66 20.72
N ALA A 158 3.73 7.30 19.61
CA ALA A 158 3.09 7.11 18.31
C ALA A 158 3.10 5.64 17.87
N ALA A 159 2.04 5.23 17.19
CA ALA A 159 1.98 3.91 16.59
C ALA A 159 3.06 3.76 15.51
N ILE A 160 3.71 2.60 15.46
CA ILE A 160 4.72 2.30 14.44
C ILE A 160 4.04 1.62 13.24
N GLU A 161 4.14 2.25 12.07
CA GLU A 161 3.71 1.72 10.79
C GLU A 161 4.92 1.27 9.97
N PHE A 162 4.85 0.06 9.39
CA PHE A 162 5.93 -0.48 8.55
C PHE A 162 5.39 -1.12 7.27
N PHE A 163 6.10 -0.94 6.15
CA PHE A 163 5.72 -1.58 4.88
C PHE A 163 6.04 -3.06 4.92
N ILE A 164 5.03 -3.91 4.67
CA ILE A 164 5.16 -5.36 4.67
C ILE A 164 5.17 -5.99 3.28
N HIS A 165 4.67 -5.29 2.26
CA HIS A 165 4.55 -5.85 0.92
C HIS A 165 4.57 -4.79 -0.18
N GLY A 166 4.94 -5.19 -1.40
CA GLY A 166 4.79 -4.39 -2.61
C GLY A 166 6.07 -3.72 -3.10
N ALA A 167 5.96 -2.78 -4.03
CA ALA A 167 7.12 -2.23 -4.73
C ALA A 167 8.11 -1.53 -3.78
N LEU A 168 9.39 -1.93 -3.84
CA LEU A 168 10.46 -1.35 -3.02
C LEU A 168 11.14 -0.21 -3.78
N CYS A 169 11.15 0.99 -3.18
CA CYS A 169 11.89 2.13 -3.72
C CYS A 169 13.37 1.94 -3.43
N VAL A 170 14.24 2.12 -4.44
CA VAL A 170 15.69 2.01 -4.23
C VAL A 170 16.21 3.13 -3.35
N ALA A 171 15.66 4.35 -3.46
CA ALA A 171 16.13 5.50 -2.71
C ALA A 171 15.58 5.50 -1.27
N PHE A 172 16.28 6.19 -0.37
CA PHE A 172 15.69 6.63 0.88
C PHE A 172 14.46 7.48 0.59
N SER A 173 13.41 7.25 1.37
CA SER A 173 12.11 7.84 1.11
C SER A 173 12.17 9.36 1.32
N GLY A 174 11.70 10.13 0.34
CA GLY A 174 11.84 11.59 0.32
C GLY A 174 13.19 12.11 -0.19
N GLN A 175 14.16 11.23 -0.47
CA GLN A 175 15.55 11.62 -0.81
C GLN A 175 15.91 11.30 -2.28
N CYS A 176 14.94 11.42 -3.19
CA CYS A 176 15.10 11.07 -4.60
C CYS A 176 14.71 12.24 -5.51
N ASN A 177 15.73 12.96 -5.96
CA ASN A 177 15.65 14.12 -6.83
C ASN A 177 16.08 13.82 -8.28
N ILE A 178 16.47 12.59 -8.59
CA ILE A 178 16.97 12.17 -9.91
C ILE A 178 16.00 12.52 -11.05
N SER A 179 14.70 12.33 -10.81
CA SER A 179 13.65 12.60 -11.80
C SER A 179 13.59 14.11 -12.08
N HIS A 180 13.59 14.93 -11.02
CA HIS A 180 13.57 16.38 -11.14
C HIS A 180 14.80 16.90 -11.87
N ALA A 181 15.98 16.41 -11.47
CA ALA A 181 17.26 16.79 -12.07
C ALA A 181 17.35 16.47 -13.58
N GLN A 182 16.76 15.36 -14.02
CA GLN A 182 16.90 14.88 -15.41
C GLN A 182 15.80 15.34 -16.37
N ASN A 183 14.58 15.58 -15.87
CA ASN A 183 13.42 15.87 -16.72
C ASN A 183 12.37 16.82 -16.08
N GLY A 184 12.64 17.42 -14.93
CA GLY A 184 11.76 18.39 -14.27
C GLY A 184 10.54 17.78 -13.56
N ARG A 185 10.41 16.46 -13.52
CA ARG A 185 9.32 15.77 -12.83
C ARG A 185 9.73 15.41 -11.40
N SER A 186 9.05 15.95 -10.39
CA SER A 186 9.41 15.72 -8.97
C SER A 186 8.72 14.49 -8.39
N ALA A 187 9.53 13.54 -7.92
CA ALA A 187 9.06 12.37 -7.17
C ALA A 187 8.48 12.76 -5.79
N ASN A 188 9.01 13.81 -5.15
CA ASN A 188 8.50 14.37 -3.90
C ASN A 188 7.18 15.12 -4.08
N ARG A 189 6.76 15.37 -5.33
CA ARG A 189 5.46 15.94 -5.72
C ARG A 189 4.57 14.94 -6.48
N GLY A 190 4.91 13.66 -6.42
CA GLY A 190 4.07 12.58 -6.95
C GLY A 190 4.21 12.31 -8.44
N ASP A 191 5.17 12.93 -9.12
CA ASP A 191 5.45 12.74 -10.54
C ASP A 191 6.84 12.12 -10.76
N CYS A 192 7.02 10.87 -10.34
CA CYS A 192 8.28 10.15 -10.53
C CYS A 192 8.40 9.54 -11.94
N SER A 193 9.49 9.84 -12.65
CA SER A 193 9.79 9.26 -13.97
C SER A 193 10.21 7.78 -13.95
N GLN A 194 10.44 7.21 -12.76
CA GLN A 194 10.98 5.87 -12.56
C GLN A 194 12.36 5.65 -13.20
N ALA A 195 13.25 6.66 -13.16
CA ALA A 195 14.63 6.56 -13.66
C ALA A 195 15.40 5.33 -13.12
N CYS A 196 15.08 4.86 -11.92
CA CYS A 196 15.68 3.65 -11.34
C CYS A 196 15.33 2.35 -12.09
N ARG A 197 14.33 2.37 -12.98
CA ARG A 197 13.91 1.22 -13.80
C ARG A 197 14.51 1.23 -15.20
N LEU A 198 15.29 2.25 -15.57
CA LEU A 198 15.98 2.29 -16.87
C LEU A 198 17.18 1.32 -16.92
N PRO A 199 17.58 0.82 -18.10
CA PRO A 199 18.77 0.01 -18.26
C PRO A 199 20.04 0.89 -18.25
N TYR A 200 21.01 0.55 -17.41
CA TYR A 200 22.27 1.30 -17.28
C TYR A 200 23.49 0.41 -17.55
N THR A 201 24.54 1.03 -18.07
CA THR A 201 25.89 0.48 -18.10
C THR A 201 26.68 1.02 -16.91
N LEU A 202 27.23 0.13 -16.10
CA LEU A 202 28.10 0.44 -14.95
C LEU A 202 29.56 0.36 -15.37
N LYS A 203 30.30 1.43 -15.16
CA LYS A 203 31.75 1.49 -15.35
C LYS A 203 32.48 1.77 -14.05
N ASP A 204 33.66 1.19 -13.88
CA ASP A 204 34.55 1.50 -12.76
C ASP A 204 35.39 2.77 -13.01
N ASP A 205 36.27 3.09 -12.06
CA ASP A 205 37.16 4.26 -12.10
C ASP A 205 38.20 4.21 -13.24
N GLN A 206 38.38 3.05 -13.87
CA GLN A 206 39.27 2.84 -15.01
C GLN A 206 38.50 2.78 -16.34
N GLY A 207 37.18 3.02 -16.33
CA GLY A 207 36.31 2.96 -17.50
C GLY A 207 35.95 1.55 -17.97
N ARG A 208 36.30 0.50 -17.19
CA ARG A 208 35.97 -0.89 -17.52
C ARG A 208 34.50 -1.15 -17.22
N VAL A 209 33.83 -1.87 -18.12
CA VAL A 209 32.41 -2.22 -17.97
C VAL A 209 32.28 -3.34 -16.94
N VAL A 210 31.59 -3.04 -15.84
CA VAL A 210 31.25 -4.01 -14.78
C VAL A 210 29.92 -4.70 -15.09
N ALA A 211 28.95 -3.95 -15.59
CA ALA A 211 27.66 -4.47 -16.05
C ALA A 211 27.18 -3.65 -17.25
N PHE A 212 26.62 -4.32 -18.25
CA PHE A 212 26.19 -3.71 -19.51
C PHE A 212 24.67 -3.80 -19.66
N GLU A 213 24.03 -2.64 -19.83
CA GLU A 213 22.58 -2.49 -20.06
C GLU A 213 21.70 -3.34 -19.12
N LYS A 214 21.84 -3.10 -17.81
CA LYS A 214 21.09 -3.78 -16.74
C LYS A 214 20.24 -2.80 -15.95
N HIS A 215 19.14 -3.27 -15.36
CA HIS A 215 18.29 -2.46 -14.48
C HIS A 215 18.89 -2.34 -13.08
N LEU A 216 20.08 -1.74 -12.98
CA LEU A 216 20.95 -1.80 -11.80
C LEU A 216 20.36 -1.15 -10.54
N LEU A 217 19.46 -0.18 -10.72
CA LEU A 217 18.77 0.51 -9.62
C LEU A 217 17.36 -0.05 -9.38
N SER A 218 16.96 -1.10 -10.10
CA SER A 218 15.65 -1.75 -9.95
C SER A 218 15.72 -2.76 -8.82
N MET A 219 14.87 -2.58 -7.80
CA MET A 219 14.75 -3.49 -6.67
C MET A 219 13.68 -4.55 -6.92
N LYS A 220 13.86 -5.73 -6.31
CA LYS A 220 12.78 -6.69 -6.09
C LYS A 220 11.70 -6.08 -5.17
N ASP A 221 10.51 -6.67 -5.17
CA ASP A 221 9.42 -6.17 -4.33
C ASP A 221 9.62 -6.62 -2.86
N ASN A 222 9.17 -5.78 -1.92
CA ASN A 222 9.21 -6.07 -0.49
C ASN A 222 8.26 -7.23 -0.17
N ASN A 223 8.69 -8.18 0.65
CA ASN A 223 7.85 -9.24 1.20
C ASN A 223 8.30 -9.60 2.62
N GLN A 224 7.49 -9.22 3.60
CA GLN A 224 7.71 -9.47 5.03
C GLN A 224 6.87 -10.64 5.57
N SER A 225 6.34 -11.50 4.71
CA SER A 225 5.44 -12.60 5.12
C SER A 225 6.06 -13.53 6.17
N ALA A 226 7.37 -13.77 6.09
CA ALA A 226 8.14 -14.57 7.04
C ALA A 226 8.47 -13.82 8.34
N ASN A 227 8.32 -12.49 8.38
CA ASN A 227 8.77 -11.63 9.47
C ASN A 227 7.63 -11.02 10.28
N ILE A 228 6.35 -11.34 10.00
CA ILE A 228 5.19 -10.72 10.65
C ILE A 228 5.26 -10.82 12.18
N ARG A 229 5.54 -12.01 12.73
CA ARG A 229 5.69 -12.20 14.18
C ARG A 229 6.83 -11.35 14.75
N ALA A 230 7.99 -11.34 14.08
CA ALA A 230 9.13 -10.55 14.52
C ALA A 230 8.86 -9.04 14.49
N LEU A 231 8.09 -8.55 13.50
CA LEU A 231 7.68 -7.16 13.40
C LEU A 231 6.70 -6.78 14.52
N VAL A 232 5.75 -7.66 14.87
CA VAL A 232 4.85 -7.48 16.03
C VAL A 232 5.67 -7.34 17.32
N GLU A 233 6.66 -8.21 17.52
CA GLU A 233 7.56 -8.18 18.68
C GLU A 233 8.46 -6.94 18.73
N ALA A 234 8.84 -6.42 17.56
CA ALA A 234 9.59 -5.17 17.43
C ALA A 234 8.72 -3.92 17.67
N GLY A 235 7.42 -4.07 17.94
CA GLY A 235 6.53 -2.96 18.27
C GLY A 235 5.76 -2.38 17.08
N VAL A 236 5.82 -2.99 15.89
CA VAL A 236 4.97 -2.57 14.75
C VAL A 236 3.50 -2.86 15.09
N ARG A 237 2.62 -1.89 14.82
CA ARG A 237 1.17 -2.02 15.04
C ARG A 237 0.34 -1.78 13.79
N SER A 238 0.85 -1.03 12.82
CA SER A 238 0.22 -0.89 11.50
C SER A 238 1.08 -1.52 10.40
N PHE A 239 0.53 -2.51 9.70
CA PHE A 239 1.20 -3.31 8.69
C PHE A 239 0.73 -2.86 7.31
N LYS A 240 1.56 -2.06 6.64
CA LYS A 240 1.18 -1.39 5.39
C LYS A 240 1.55 -2.17 4.14
N ILE A 241 0.57 -2.39 3.29
CA ILE A 241 0.77 -2.91 1.93
C ILE A 241 1.00 -1.72 0.98
N GLU A 242 2.07 -1.73 0.18
CA GLU A 242 2.21 -0.79 -0.94
C GLU A 242 1.38 -1.30 -2.12
N GLY A 243 0.47 -0.47 -2.64
CA GLY A 243 -0.09 -0.73 -3.96
C GLY A 243 -1.06 0.31 -4.50
N ARG A 244 -0.87 1.62 -4.30
CA ARG A 244 -1.91 2.61 -4.66
C ARG A 244 -2.26 2.70 -6.16
N TYR A 245 -1.42 2.15 -7.04
CA TYR A 245 -1.70 2.01 -8.48
C TYR A 245 -2.10 0.58 -8.89
N LYS A 246 -2.07 -0.35 -7.94
CA LYS A 246 -2.38 -1.76 -8.20
C LYS A 246 -3.88 -1.93 -8.40
N ASP A 247 -4.23 -2.98 -9.13
CA ASP A 247 -5.61 -3.29 -9.43
C ASP A 247 -6.30 -4.00 -8.26
N MET A 248 -7.60 -4.24 -8.46
CA MET A 248 -8.44 -4.92 -7.47
C MET A 248 -7.93 -6.33 -7.15
N GLY A 249 -7.44 -7.08 -8.16
CA GLY A 249 -6.96 -8.44 -7.98
C GLY A 249 -5.76 -8.51 -7.03
N TYR A 250 -4.80 -7.59 -7.21
CA TYR A 250 -3.68 -7.42 -6.28
C TYR A 250 -4.14 -7.11 -4.86
N VAL A 251 -5.02 -6.12 -4.69
CA VAL A 251 -5.45 -5.67 -3.36
C VAL A 251 -6.23 -6.77 -2.63
N LYS A 252 -7.17 -7.45 -3.29
CA LYS A 252 -7.90 -8.60 -2.73
C LYS A 252 -6.94 -9.69 -2.25
N ASN A 253 -6.00 -10.07 -3.12
CA ASN A 253 -5.05 -11.14 -2.87
C ASN A 253 -4.11 -10.86 -1.71
N ILE A 254 -3.40 -9.73 -1.78
CA ILE A 254 -2.39 -9.40 -0.77
C ILE A 254 -3.03 -9.08 0.57
N THR A 255 -4.19 -8.39 0.59
CA THR A 255 -4.91 -8.15 1.85
C THR A 255 -5.32 -9.47 2.51
N ALA A 256 -5.93 -10.40 1.77
CA ALA A 256 -6.31 -11.70 2.29
C ALA A 256 -5.10 -12.50 2.80
N TYR A 257 -3.99 -12.50 2.05
CA TYR A 257 -2.77 -13.21 2.42
C TYR A 257 -2.17 -12.76 3.76
N TYR A 258 -2.14 -11.45 4.02
CA TYR A 258 -1.64 -10.89 5.27
C TYR A 258 -2.67 -10.90 6.39
N ARG A 259 -3.97 -10.82 6.08
CA ARG A 259 -5.04 -11.00 7.06
C ARG A 259 -4.92 -12.36 7.74
N GLN A 260 -4.79 -13.43 6.95
CA GLN A 260 -4.61 -14.79 7.47
C GLN A 260 -3.40 -14.88 8.42
N ARG A 261 -2.25 -14.30 8.03
CA ARG A 261 -1.04 -14.30 8.88
C ARG A 261 -1.19 -13.51 10.17
N LEU A 262 -1.88 -12.38 10.14
CA LEU A 262 -2.12 -11.59 11.34
C LEU A 262 -3.16 -12.27 12.24
N ASP A 263 -4.14 -12.96 11.66
CA ASP A 263 -5.09 -13.77 12.42
C ASP A 263 -4.40 -14.94 13.14
N ASP A 264 -3.44 -15.62 12.49
CA ASP A 264 -2.60 -16.64 13.14
C ASP A 264 -1.83 -16.07 14.34
N VAL A 265 -1.36 -14.81 14.27
CA VAL A 265 -0.71 -14.14 15.40
C VAL A 265 -1.69 -13.84 16.51
N LEU A 266 -2.88 -13.32 16.19
CA LEU A 266 -3.91 -12.96 17.16
C LEU A 266 -4.47 -14.18 17.89
N GLU A 267 -4.55 -15.34 17.24
CA GLU A 267 -4.94 -16.60 17.87
C GLU A 267 -3.92 -17.05 18.92
N ASP A 268 -2.62 -16.89 18.64
CA ASP A 268 -1.54 -17.23 19.58
C ASP A 268 -1.32 -16.17 20.68
N ARG A 269 -1.84 -14.95 20.50
CA ARG A 269 -1.56 -13.78 21.36
C ARG A 269 -2.85 -13.11 21.83
N PRO A 270 -3.53 -13.65 22.85
CA PRO A 270 -4.80 -13.12 23.36
C PRO A 270 -4.67 -11.76 24.06
N ASP A 271 -3.43 -11.28 24.33
CA ASP A 271 -3.15 -9.92 24.77
C ASP A 271 -3.26 -8.88 23.65
N LEU A 272 -3.36 -9.33 22.39
CA LEU A 272 -3.54 -8.49 21.22
C LEU A 272 -4.96 -8.59 20.67
N ALA A 273 -5.39 -7.55 19.95
CA ALA A 273 -6.70 -7.48 19.30
C ALA A 273 -6.60 -6.92 17.87
N ARG A 274 -7.65 -7.14 17.07
CA ARG A 274 -7.78 -6.48 15.76
C ARG A 274 -8.09 -5.00 15.94
N ALA A 275 -7.60 -4.16 15.03
CA ALA A 275 -7.91 -2.74 15.02
C ALA A 275 -9.35 -2.44 14.52
N SER A 276 -10.02 -3.41 13.90
CA SER A 276 -11.37 -3.27 13.37
C SER A 276 -12.19 -4.56 13.52
N SER A 277 -13.46 -4.52 13.10
CA SER A 277 -14.48 -5.50 13.49
C SER A 277 -14.83 -6.52 12.41
N GLY A 278 -15.24 -7.69 12.85
CA GLY A 278 -15.68 -8.79 12.02
C GLY A 278 -14.55 -9.70 11.56
N ARG A 279 -14.94 -10.90 11.16
CA ARG A 279 -14.06 -11.93 10.59
C ARG A 279 -14.32 -12.06 9.10
N THR A 280 -13.26 -12.30 8.34
CA THR A 280 -13.35 -12.46 6.89
C THR A 280 -13.24 -13.93 6.51
N ALA A 281 -14.22 -14.44 5.76
CA ALA A 281 -14.12 -15.69 5.03
C ALA A 281 -13.63 -15.38 3.61
N HIS A 282 -12.61 -16.12 3.14
CA HIS A 282 -12.08 -16.00 1.78
C HIS A 282 -12.54 -17.20 0.94
N PHE A 283 -13.01 -16.94 -0.28
CA PHE A 283 -13.50 -17.95 -1.23
C PHE A 283 -12.48 -18.24 -2.35
N PHE A 284 -11.22 -17.90 -2.09
CA PHE A 284 -10.07 -18.20 -2.93
C PHE A 284 -8.85 -18.42 -2.03
N LEU A 285 -7.81 -19.07 -2.56
CA LEU A 285 -6.53 -19.20 -1.89
C LEU A 285 -5.65 -17.99 -2.27
N PRO A 286 -5.30 -17.11 -1.32
CA PRO A 286 -4.42 -15.99 -1.61
C PRO A 286 -2.97 -16.45 -1.77
N ASP A 287 -2.29 -15.91 -2.78
CA ASP A 287 -0.93 -16.25 -3.15
C ASP A 287 -0.20 -15.02 -3.73
N PRO A 288 0.79 -14.45 -3.02
CA PRO A 288 1.48 -13.23 -3.46
C PRO A 288 2.19 -13.39 -4.81
N GLU A 289 2.57 -14.60 -5.19
CA GLU A 289 3.31 -14.86 -6.44
C GLU A 289 2.38 -14.87 -7.67
N LYS A 290 1.05 -14.97 -7.49
CA LYS A 290 0.05 -14.93 -8.57
C LYS A 290 -0.33 -13.53 -9.03
N THR A 291 0.13 -12.50 -8.32
CA THR A 291 -0.12 -11.09 -8.68
C THR A 291 1.19 -10.39 -8.95
N PHE A 292 1.14 -9.21 -9.59
CA PHE A 292 2.35 -8.52 -10.00
C PHE A 292 3.37 -8.35 -8.86
N HIS A 293 4.55 -8.95 -9.03
CA HIS A 293 5.77 -8.71 -8.26
C HIS A 293 7.01 -8.76 -9.18
N ARG A 294 8.20 -8.42 -8.67
CA ARG A 294 9.49 -8.48 -9.42
C ARG A 294 10.47 -9.36 -8.68
N GLY A 295 10.04 -10.57 -8.31
CA GLY A 295 10.70 -11.31 -7.24
C GLY A 295 10.50 -10.63 -5.89
N SER A 296 10.98 -11.26 -4.83
CA SER A 296 10.76 -10.83 -3.46
C SER A 296 12.07 -10.64 -2.68
N THR A 297 12.04 -9.73 -1.73
CA THR A 297 13.07 -9.54 -0.71
C THR A 297 12.42 -9.04 0.57
N ASP A 298 12.86 -9.54 1.72
CA ASP A 298 12.56 -8.96 3.04
C ASP A 298 13.47 -7.75 3.35
N TYR A 299 14.36 -7.40 2.42
CA TYR A 299 15.28 -6.29 2.53
C TYR A 299 16.09 -6.35 3.83
N PHE A 300 16.49 -5.22 4.40
CA PHE A 300 17.39 -5.16 5.56
C PHE A 300 16.74 -5.50 6.92
N VAL A 301 15.53 -6.05 6.95
CA VAL A 301 14.80 -6.30 8.21
C VAL A 301 15.57 -7.29 9.11
N SER A 302 16.10 -8.36 8.51
CA SER A 302 16.96 -9.34 9.18
C SER A 302 18.44 -9.00 8.95
N ASP A 303 18.91 -9.26 7.73
CA ASP A 303 20.30 -9.09 7.32
C ASP A 303 20.39 -8.52 5.90
N ARG A 304 21.58 -8.02 5.54
CA ARG A 304 21.88 -7.64 4.16
C ARG A 304 21.99 -8.89 3.27
N LYS A 305 21.12 -8.99 2.27
CA LYS A 305 21.16 -10.03 1.23
C LYS A 305 21.87 -9.54 -0.03
N ILE A 306 22.47 -10.47 -0.78
CA ILE A 306 23.15 -10.18 -2.06
C ILE A 306 22.14 -9.91 -3.16
N ASP A 307 21.09 -10.72 -3.24
CA ASP A 307 20.15 -10.74 -4.36
C ASP A 307 18.85 -9.98 -4.06
N ILE A 308 18.99 -8.66 -3.91
CA ILE A 308 17.88 -7.71 -3.66
C ILE A 308 17.46 -6.91 -4.90
N GLY A 309 18.24 -7.00 -5.97
CA GLY A 309 18.02 -6.28 -7.23
C GLY A 309 17.24 -7.12 -8.26
N ALA A 310 16.40 -6.46 -9.05
CA ALA A 310 15.72 -7.03 -10.21
C ALA A 310 16.41 -6.52 -11.49
N PHE A 311 17.66 -6.98 -11.71
CA PHE A 311 18.56 -6.43 -12.74
C PHE A 311 18.23 -6.85 -14.18
N ASP A 312 17.56 -7.98 -14.34
CA ASP A 312 17.25 -8.53 -15.67
C ASP A 312 16.01 -7.91 -16.30
N THR A 313 14.96 -7.66 -15.51
CA THR A 313 13.76 -6.98 -15.99
C THR A 313 13.00 -6.29 -14.84
N PRO A 314 12.43 -5.09 -15.08
CA PRO A 314 11.51 -4.43 -14.16
C PRO A 314 10.04 -4.88 -14.37
N THR A 315 9.78 -5.77 -15.32
CA THR A 315 8.44 -6.29 -15.62
C THR A 315 8.14 -7.57 -14.84
N PHE A 316 6.86 -7.84 -14.64
CA PHE A 316 6.41 -9.08 -14.00
C PHE A 316 6.44 -10.23 -15.01
N THR A 317 7.37 -11.15 -14.83
CA THR A 317 7.51 -12.38 -15.63
C THR A 317 6.58 -13.49 -15.17
N GLY A 318 5.99 -13.40 -13.98
CA GLY A 318 5.17 -14.47 -13.43
C GLY A 318 5.98 -15.64 -12.91
N LEU A 319 5.26 -16.71 -12.56
CA LEU A 319 5.81 -17.95 -12.03
C LEU A 319 6.35 -18.83 -13.17
N PRO A 320 7.52 -19.47 -13.01
CA PRO A 320 7.95 -20.54 -13.90
C PRO A 320 6.91 -21.68 -13.84
N VAL A 321 6.32 -22.03 -14.99
CA VAL A 321 5.30 -23.07 -15.08
C VAL A 321 5.68 -24.23 -15.97
N GLY A 322 6.80 -24.14 -16.70
CA GLY A 322 7.22 -25.19 -17.61
C GLY A 322 8.32 -24.79 -18.57
N ILE A 323 8.38 -25.52 -19.68
CA ILE A 323 9.29 -25.29 -20.79
C ILE A 323 8.56 -25.35 -22.13
N VAL A 324 9.09 -24.63 -23.12
CA VAL A 324 8.68 -24.73 -24.52
C VAL A 324 9.52 -25.82 -25.20
N GLU A 325 8.90 -26.96 -25.55
CA GLU A 325 9.56 -28.05 -26.29
C GLU A 325 9.75 -27.65 -27.77
N LYS A 326 8.72 -27.02 -28.37
CA LYS A 326 8.70 -26.70 -29.80
C LYS A 326 7.81 -25.51 -30.11
N VAL A 327 8.26 -24.64 -31.01
CA VAL A 327 7.45 -23.56 -31.60
C VAL A 327 7.04 -23.97 -33.02
N GLY A 328 5.73 -24.09 -33.24
CA GLY A 328 5.11 -24.33 -34.53
C GLY A 328 4.78 -23.03 -35.27
N LYS A 329 4.04 -23.13 -36.40
CA LYS A 329 3.63 -21.95 -37.19
C LYS A 329 2.56 -21.10 -36.50
N ARG A 330 1.72 -21.71 -35.66
CA ARG A 330 0.60 -21.05 -34.97
C ARG A 330 0.46 -21.48 -33.52
N ASP A 331 1.24 -22.45 -33.07
CA ASP A 331 1.14 -23.03 -31.73
C ASP A 331 2.52 -23.29 -31.12
N LEU A 332 2.51 -23.64 -29.84
CA LEU A 332 3.65 -24.13 -29.09
C LEU A 332 3.31 -25.50 -28.51
N GLN A 333 4.28 -26.39 -28.47
CA GLN A 333 4.25 -27.57 -27.63
C GLN A 333 5.02 -27.26 -26.35
N VAL A 334 4.36 -27.39 -25.22
CA VAL A 334 4.91 -27.04 -23.90
C VAL A 334 4.71 -28.18 -22.93
N VAL A 335 5.62 -28.31 -21.97
CA VAL A 335 5.50 -29.21 -20.82
C VAL A 335 5.49 -28.37 -19.57
N THR A 336 4.49 -28.55 -18.72
CA THR A 336 4.28 -27.75 -17.52
C THR A 336 4.18 -28.60 -16.26
N GLN A 337 4.56 -28.02 -15.12
CA GLN A 337 4.35 -28.60 -13.78
C GLN A 337 2.91 -28.41 -13.30
N GLU A 338 2.22 -27.40 -13.84
CA GLU A 338 0.84 -27.08 -13.48
C GLU A 338 -0.09 -27.16 -14.70
N PRO A 339 -1.39 -27.43 -14.50
CA PRO A 339 -2.38 -27.32 -15.56
C PRO A 339 -2.44 -25.89 -16.15
N LEU A 340 -2.57 -25.80 -17.47
CA LEU A 340 -2.86 -24.56 -18.19
C LEU A 340 -4.34 -24.44 -18.52
N SER A 341 -4.82 -23.20 -18.61
CA SER A 341 -6.19 -22.88 -19.02
C SER A 341 -6.24 -21.92 -20.21
N ASN A 342 -7.33 -21.99 -20.96
CA ASN A 342 -7.64 -20.96 -21.95
C ASN A 342 -7.71 -19.60 -21.24
N GLY A 343 -7.09 -18.60 -21.84
CA GLY A 343 -6.94 -17.28 -21.28
C GLY A 343 -5.75 -17.13 -20.33
N ASP A 344 -4.86 -18.10 -20.12
CA ASP A 344 -3.66 -17.84 -19.32
C ASP A 344 -2.73 -16.83 -20.01
N GLY A 345 -2.08 -15.98 -19.22
CA GLY A 345 -0.99 -15.12 -19.68
C GLY A 345 0.32 -15.86 -19.54
N LEU A 346 0.98 -16.13 -20.66
CA LEU A 346 2.23 -16.86 -20.72
C LEU A 346 3.31 -15.98 -21.34
N ASN A 347 4.55 -16.20 -20.94
CA ASN A 347 5.68 -15.49 -21.53
C ASN A 347 6.97 -16.30 -21.48
N VAL A 348 7.91 -15.88 -22.33
CA VAL A 348 9.29 -16.35 -22.35
C VAL A 348 10.22 -15.14 -22.31
N LEU A 349 11.40 -15.31 -21.73
CA LEU A 349 12.42 -14.27 -21.70
C LEU A 349 13.42 -14.48 -22.85
N ILE A 350 13.46 -13.59 -23.84
CA ILE A 350 14.37 -13.67 -24.99
C ILE A 350 15.32 -12.48 -24.94
N LYS A 351 16.62 -12.73 -24.76
CA LYS A 351 17.65 -11.66 -24.67
C LYS A 351 17.28 -10.53 -23.68
N ARG A 352 16.59 -10.86 -22.58
CA ARG A 352 16.09 -9.95 -21.51
C ARG A 352 14.78 -9.21 -21.83
N GLU A 353 14.20 -9.44 -22.99
CA GLU A 353 12.86 -8.95 -23.31
C GLU A 353 11.82 -10.02 -22.97
N VAL A 354 10.74 -9.59 -22.32
CA VAL A 354 9.62 -10.46 -21.99
C VAL A 354 8.69 -10.51 -23.20
N VAL A 355 8.65 -11.67 -23.86
CA VAL A 355 7.76 -11.93 -24.98
C VAL A 355 6.53 -12.66 -24.44
N GLY A 356 5.48 -11.89 -24.17
CA GLY A 356 4.22 -12.39 -23.61
C GLY A 356 3.13 -12.61 -24.64
N PHE A 357 2.22 -13.54 -24.36
CA PHE A 357 1.02 -13.82 -25.14
C PHE A 357 -0.10 -14.37 -24.25
N ARG A 358 -1.34 -14.34 -24.77
CA ARG A 358 -2.49 -14.98 -24.12
C ARG A 358 -2.69 -16.35 -24.76
N ALA A 359 -2.82 -17.40 -23.96
CA ALA A 359 -3.19 -18.72 -24.45
C ALA A 359 -4.65 -18.70 -24.90
N ASN A 360 -4.91 -18.51 -26.20
CA ASN A 360 -6.27 -18.56 -26.74
C ASN A 360 -6.84 -19.98 -26.64
N ILE A 361 -6.00 -20.97 -26.93
CA ILE A 361 -6.31 -22.40 -26.74
C ILE A 361 -5.16 -23.05 -25.98
N ALA A 362 -5.45 -23.71 -24.86
CA ALA A 362 -4.54 -24.58 -24.12
C ALA A 362 -5.09 -26.02 -24.20
N GLU A 363 -4.69 -26.76 -25.23
CA GLU A 363 -5.17 -28.11 -25.49
C GLU A 363 -4.27 -29.16 -24.83
N ALA A 364 -4.78 -29.85 -23.81
CA ALA A 364 -4.05 -30.93 -23.15
C ALA A 364 -3.81 -32.10 -24.12
N LYS A 365 -2.56 -32.56 -24.23
CA LYS A 365 -2.15 -33.69 -25.07
C LYS A 365 -1.84 -34.95 -24.27
N GLY A 366 -1.58 -34.80 -22.97
CA GLY A 366 -1.37 -35.90 -22.05
C GLY A 366 -0.76 -35.42 -20.74
N GLU A 367 -0.78 -36.29 -19.75
CA GLU A 367 -0.07 -36.14 -18.49
C GLU A 367 0.88 -37.32 -18.31
N PHE A 368 2.02 -37.08 -17.66
CA PHE A 368 3.04 -38.10 -17.39
C PHE A 368 3.75 -37.78 -16.08
N GLU A 369 4.51 -38.73 -15.55
CA GLU A 369 5.38 -38.52 -14.39
C GLU A 369 6.84 -38.43 -14.83
N GLU A 370 7.56 -37.47 -14.26
CA GLU A 370 8.99 -37.26 -14.46
C GLU A 370 9.60 -36.94 -13.09
N ASP A 371 10.61 -37.71 -12.68
CA ASP A 371 11.23 -37.61 -11.35
C ASP A 371 10.25 -37.70 -10.16
N GLY A 372 9.16 -38.44 -10.33
CA GLY A 372 8.09 -38.58 -9.31
C GLY A 372 7.16 -37.37 -9.22
N GLU A 373 7.29 -36.38 -10.11
CA GLU A 373 6.41 -35.23 -10.20
C GLU A 373 5.51 -35.34 -11.44
N LYS A 374 4.24 -34.93 -11.27
CA LYS A 374 3.28 -34.90 -12.36
C LYS A 374 3.61 -33.75 -13.33
N ARG A 375 3.61 -34.06 -14.62
CA ARG A 375 3.84 -33.12 -15.74
C ARG A 375 2.69 -33.19 -16.74
N TYR A 376 2.43 -32.06 -17.40
CA TYR A 376 1.38 -31.92 -18.38
C TYR A 376 1.94 -31.46 -19.72
N ARG A 377 1.59 -32.14 -20.81
CA ARG A 377 1.94 -31.69 -22.16
C ARG A 377 0.76 -30.99 -22.79
N TYR A 378 0.97 -29.77 -23.29
CA TYR A 378 -0.04 -28.95 -23.94
C TYR A 378 0.37 -28.54 -25.34
N ARG A 379 -0.61 -28.43 -26.24
CA ARG A 379 -0.54 -27.60 -27.44
C ARG A 379 -1.19 -26.26 -27.11
N VAL A 380 -0.41 -25.19 -27.14
CA VAL A 380 -0.87 -23.83 -26.82
C VAL A 380 -0.94 -23.00 -28.09
N GLU A 381 -2.11 -22.46 -28.42
CA GLU A 381 -2.31 -21.50 -29.50
C GLU A 381 -2.41 -20.08 -28.91
N PRO A 382 -1.43 -19.19 -29.18
CA PRO A 382 -1.51 -17.79 -28.77
C PRO A 382 -2.67 -17.05 -29.43
N ASN A 383 -3.20 -16.02 -28.77
CA ASN A 383 -4.16 -15.08 -29.36
C ASN A 383 -3.56 -14.32 -30.55
N GLU A 384 -2.28 -13.99 -30.45
CA GLU A 384 -1.44 -13.47 -31.52
C GLU A 384 -0.08 -14.14 -31.35
N MET A 385 0.52 -14.63 -32.43
CA MET A 385 1.85 -15.25 -32.40
C MET A 385 2.93 -14.17 -32.49
N PRO A 386 3.61 -13.79 -31.39
CA PRO A 386 4.65 -12.78 -31.44
C PRO A 386 5.83 -13.26 -32.30
N ALA A 387 6.33 -12.40 -33.17
CA ALA A 387 7.41 -12.74 -34.11
C ALA A 387 8.68 -13.25 -33.40
N ASP A 388 8.93 -12.79 -32.18
CA ASP A 388 10.10 -13.20 -31.41
C ASP A 388 10.01 -14.62 -30.84
N LEU A 389 8.82 -15.22 -30.74
CA LEU A 389 8.69 -16.61 -30.29
C LEU A 389 9.42 -17.59 -31.23
N TYR A 390 9.58 -17.26 -32.51
CA TYR A 390 10.36 -18.08 -33.45
C TYR A 390 11.87 -18.10 -33.13
N LYS A 391 12.35 -17.22 -32.25
CA LYS A 391 13.74 -17.18 -31.77
C LYS A 391 13.96 -18.09 -30.55
N VAL A 392 12.89 -18.65 -29.98
CA VAL A 392 12.93 -19.53 -28.81
C VAL A 392 13.60 -20.85 -29.18
N ARG A 393 14.52 -21.31 -28.34
CA ARG A 393 15.18 -22.61 -28.48
C ARG A 393 14.34 -23.71 -27.80
N PRO A 394 14.46 -24.99 -28.19
CA PRO A 394 13.86 -26.08 -27.44
C PRO A 394 14.27 -26.06 -25.96
N ASN A 395 13.35 -26.44 -25.09
CA ASN A 395 13.46 -26.46 -23.63
C ASN A 395 13.64 -25.08 -22.98
N HIS A 396 13.19 -24.01 -23.64
CA HIS A 396 13.26 -22.66 -23.07
C HIS A 396 12.23 -22.49 -21.94
N PRO A 397 12.58 -21.84 -20.81
CA PRO A 397 11.63 -21.63 -19.71
C PRO A 397 10.38 -20.86 -20.13
N LEU A 398 9.23 -21.36 -19.69
CA LEU A 398 7.91 -20.77 -19.84
C LEU A 398 7.41 -20.28 -18.48
N ASN A 399 6.94 -19.03 -18.43
CA ASN A 399 6.37 -18.45 -17.22
C ASN A 399 4.89 -18.10 -17.42
N ARG A 400 4.10 -18.14 -16.34
CA ARG A 400 2.71 -17.70 -16.28
C ARG A 400 2.61 -16.42 -15.45
N ASN A 401 2.30 -15.31 -16.10
CA ASN A 401 2.12 -14.00 -15.47
C ASN A 401 0.65 -13.60 -15.29
N LEU A 402 -0.28 -14.43 -15.75
CA LEU A 402 -1.71 -14.31 -15.44
C LEU A 402 -2.34 -15.69 -15.40
N ASP A 403 -2.82 -16.09 -14.24
CA ASP A 403 -3.65 -17.29 -14.02
C ASP A 403 -5.11 -16.90 -14.26
N HIS A 404 -5.69 -17.35 -15.38
CA HIS A 404 -7.01 -16.90 -15.79
C HIS A 404 -8.10 -17.31 -14.83
N ASN A 405 -8.11 -18.58 -14.42
CA ASN A 405 -9.15 -19.12 -13.55
C ASN A 405 -9.10 -18.46 -12.17
N TRP A 406 -7.89 -18.25 -11.64
CA TRP A 406 -7.70 -17.55 -10.38
C TRP A 406 -8.16 -16.09 -10.49
N GLN A 407 -7.84 -15.39 -11.58
CA GLN A 407 -8.34 -14.04 -11.82
C GLN A 407 -9.86 -13.98 -11.94
N GLN A 408 -10.49 -14.95 -12.62
CA GLN A 408 -11.95 -15.04 -12.73
C GLN A 408 -12.62 -15.28 -11.37
N ALA A 409 -11.98 -16.02 -10.47
CA ALA A 409 -12.48 -16.20 -9.11
C ALA A 409 -12.54 -14.87 -8.33
N LEU A 410 -11.57 -13.97 -8.54
CA LEU A 410 -11.53 -12.65 -7.91
C LEU A 410 -12.52 -11.63 -8.48
N LEU A 411 -13.03 -11.85 -9.70
CA LEU A 411 -14.09 -11.01 -10.29
C LEU A 411 -15.47 -11.28 -9.69
N LYS A 412 -15.66 -12.46 -9.10
CA LYS A 412 -16.87 -12.82 -8.33
C LYS A 412 -16.69 -12.42 -6.86
N THR A 413 -17.74 -12.57 -6.06
CA THR A 413 -17.65 -12.48 -4.60
C THR A 413 -16.58 -13.46 -4.12
N SER A 414 -15.47 -12.91 -3.64
CA SER A 414 -14.23 -13.63 -3.31
C SER A 414 -13.92 -13.58 -1.82
N ALA A 415 -14.62 -12.74 -1.06
CA ALA A 415 -14.59 -12.73 0.38
C ALA A 415 -15.91 -12.21 0.94
N GLU A 416 -16.18 -12.55 2.19
CA GLU A 416 -17.27 -11.99 2.97
C GLU A 416 -16.77 -11.68 4.37
N ARG A 417 -17.04 -10.46 4.85
CA ARG A 417 -16.70 -10.03 6.20
C ARG A 417 -17.96 -9.89 7.03
N ARG A 418 -18.02 -10.57 8.18
CA ARG A 418 -19.17 -10.52 9.08
C ARG A 418 -18.76 -10.24 10.51
N VAL A 419 -19.55 -9.41 11.17
CA VAL A 419 -19.43 -9.04 12.59
C VAL A 419 -20.20 -10.03 13.44
N GLY A 420 -19.59 -10.54 14.51
CA GLY A 420 -20.25 -11.42 15.47
C GLY A 420 -21.28 -10.67 16.31
N VAL A 421 -22.45 -11.29 16.52
CA VAL A 421 -23.52 -10.77 17.37
C VAL A 421 -24.00 -11.83 18.34
N ASP A 422 -24.03 -11.48 19.61
CA ASP A 422 -24.64 -12.26 20.68
C ASP A 422 -26.07 -11.76 20.94
N TRP A 423 -27.03 -12.67 20.88
CA TRP A 423 -28.41 -12.41 21.26
C TRP A 423 -28.65 -12.77 22.71
N ASN A 424 -29.30 -11.86 23.44
CA ASN A 424 -29.90 -12.12 24.75
C ASN A 424 -31.40 -11.85 24.67
N VAL A 425 -32.20 -12.88 24.96
CA VAL A 425 -33.64 -12.88 24.76
C VAL A 425 -34.33 -13.17 26.09
N HIS A 426 -35.20 -12.26 26.52
CA HIS A 426 -36.06 -12.45 27.69
C HIS A 426 -37.50 -12.59 27.21
N LEU A 427 -38.11 -13.75 27.48
CA LEU A 427 -39.48 -14.04 27.07
C LEU A 427 -40.37 -14.30 28.29
N ARG A 428 -41.46 -13.53 28.38
CA ARG A 428 -42.55 -13.64 29.37
C ARG A 428 -43.90 -13.55 28.64
N GLU A 429 -44.99 -13.77 29.36
CA GLU A 429 -46.36 -13.68 28.81
C GLU A 429 -46.63 -12.30 28.20
N GLU A 430 -46.33 -11.25 28.95
CA GLU A 430 -46.66 -9.87 28.56
C GLU A 430 -45.62 -9.23 27.64
N ARG A 431 -44.43 -9.82 27.50
CA ARG A 431 -43.33 -9.15 26.79
C ARG A 431 -42.25 -10.12 26.30
N LEU A 432 -41.79 -9.87 25.07
CA LEU A 432 -40.55 -10.41 24.51
C LEU A 432 -39.56 -9.26 24.37
N GLU A 433 -38.40 -9.37 24.98
CA GLU A 433 -37.29 -8.44 24.80
C GLU A 433 -36.13 -9.12 24.08
N LEU A 434 -35.72 -8.53 22.96
CA LEU A 434 -34.60 -8.98 22.15
C LEU A 434 -33.48 -7.96 22.29
N THR A 435 -32.31 -8.40 22.77
CA THR A 435 -31.09 -7.59 22.81
C THR A 435 -30.03 -8.24 21.95
N ALA A 436 -29.42 -7.49 21.05
CA ALA A 436 -28.26 -7.91 20.28
C ALA A 436 -27.05 -7.10 20.71
N THR A 437 -25.93 -7.78 20.99
CA THR A 437 -24.65 -7.17 21.35
C THR A 437 -23.59 -7.58 20.34
N SER A 438 -22.90 -6.64 19.73
CA SER A 438 -21.82 -6.93 18.79
C SER A 438 -20.49 -7.25 19.48
N GLU A 439 -19.51 -7.77 18.74
CA GLU A 439 -18.19 -8.15 19.27
C GLU A 439 -17.40 -6.99 19.91
N GLU A 440 -17.77 -5.74 19.64
CA GLU A 440 -17.22 -4.54 20.30
C GLU A 440 -17.95 -4.16 21.60
N GLY A 441 -18.97 -4.93 22.01
CA GLY A 441 -19.76 -4.67 23.21
C GLY A 441 -20.88 -3.64 23.03
N ILE A 442 -21.25 -3.29 21.80
CA ILE A 442 -22.31 -2.32 21.51
C ILE A 442 -23.64 -3.07 21.44
N SER A 443 -24.66 -2.59 22.14
CA SER A 443 -25.96 -3.27 22.23
C SER A 443 -27.11 -2.43 21.71
N ALA A 444 -28.13 -3.10 21.18
CA ALA A 444 -29.44 -2.52 20.92
C ALA A 444 -30.55 -3.50 21.31
N SER A 445 -31.69 -2.97 21.74
CA SER A 445 -32.81 -3.76 22.23
C SER A 445 -34.13 -3.30 21.63
N VAL A 446 -35.03 -4.25 21.37
CA VAL A 446 -36.42 -4.02 20.97
C VAL A 446 -37.32 -4.92 21.81
N ALA A 447 -38.48 -4.40 22.18
CA ALA A 447 -39.52 -5.15 22.87
C ALA A 447 -40.74 -5.35 21.97
N LEU A 448 -41.36 -6.52 22.09
CA LEU A 448 -42.71 -6.79 21.59
C LEU A 448 -43.63 -6.98 22.79
N GLU A 449 -44.72 -6.23 22.81
CA GLU A 449 -45.77 -6.33 23.82
C GLU A 449 -46.68 -7.52 23.51
N GLY A 450 -47.06 -8.24 24.56
CA GLY A 450 -47.98 -9.38 24.54
C GLY A 450 -49.45 -8.96 24.72
N PRO A 451 -50.30 -9.84 25.27
CA PRO A 451 -49.96 -11.15 25.82
C PRO A 451 -49.70 -12.20 24.73
N PHE A 452 -48.68 -13.05 24.94
CA PHE A 452 -48.41 -14.20 24.10
C PHE A 452 -49.08 -15.45 24.66
N GLY A 453 -49.75 -16.23 23.82
CA GLY A 453 -50.36 -17.50 24.25
C GLY A 453 -49.30 -18.57 24.51
N VAL A 454 -49.54 -19.47 25.47
CA VAL A 454 -48.64 -20.61 25.73
C VAL A 454 -48.47 -21.46 24.47
N ALA A 455 -47.23 -21.84 24.18
CA ALA A 455 -46.93 -22.65 23.00
C ALA A 455 -47.42 -24.10 23.18
N ASN A 456 -48.22 -24.59 22.23
CA ASN A 456 -48.66 -26.00 22.19
C ASN A 456 -47.49 -26.99 22.05
N LYS A 457 -46.37 -26.55 21.48
CA LYS A 457 -45.13 -27.32 21.31
C LYS A 457 -43.94 -26.49 21.83
N PRO A 458 -43.67 -26.52 23.14
CA PRO A 458 -42.68 -25.63 23.78
C PRO A 458 -41.29 -25.69 23.16
N GLU A 459 -40.74 -26.89 22.96
CA GLU A 459 -39.39 -27.08 22.41
C GLU A 459 -39.26 -26.52 20.99
N GLN A 460 -40.24 -26.82 20.12
CA GLN A 460 -40.27 -26.33 18.74
C GLN A 460 -40.42 -24.82 18.66
N ALA A 461 -41.18 -24.21 19.58
CA ALA A 461 -41.33 -22.74 19.62
C ALA A 461 -40.01 -22.06 20.00
N LEU A 462 -39.28 -22.60 20.99
CA LEU A 462 -37.97 -22.07 21.38
C LEU A 462 -36.89 -22.32 20.32
N GLU A 463 -36.92 -23.46 19.63
CA GLU A 463 -36.03 -23.74 18.49
C GLU A 463 -36.31 -22.79 17.32
N GLN A 464 -37.57 -22.59 16.95
CA GLN A 464 -37.97 -21.63 15.92
C GLN A 464 -37.52 -20.20 16.26
N LEU A 465 -37.58 -19.79 17.53
CA LEU A 465 -37.06 -18.52 18.01
C LEU A 465 -35.55 -18.41 17.79
N ARG A 466 -34.77 -19.46 18.14
CA ARG A 466 -33.32 -19.50 17.89
C ARG A 466 -33.01 -19.43 16.40
N ASP A 467 -33.68 -20.23 15.59
CA ASP A 467 -33.44 -20.29 14.14
C ASP A 467 -33.71 -18.94 13.47
N LEU A 468 -34.82 -18.28 13.82
CA LEU A 468 -35.17 -16.99 13.25
C LEU A 468 -34.16 -15.91 13.65
N LEU A 469 -33.66 -15.90 14.89
CA LEU A 469 -32.62 -14.96 15.31
C LEU A 469 -31.26 -15.26 14.66
N GLY A 470 -30.95 -16.54 14.39
CA GLY A 470 -29.75 -16.95 13.65
C GLY A 470 -29.76 -16.58 12.16
N GLN A 471 -30.95 -16.45 11.56
CA GLN A 471 -31.13 -16.12 10.15
C GLN A 471 -30.89 -14.63 9.83
N LEU A 472 -29.64 -14.18 9.89
CA LEU A 472 -29.25 -12.80 9.61
C LEU A 472 -29.01 -12.48 8.11
N GLY A 473 -29.15 -13.48 7.23
CA GLY A 473 -29.25 -13.30 5.78
C GLY A 473 -28.10 -12.52 5.14
N THR A 474 -28.44 -11.45 4.42
CA THR A 474 -27.53 -10.55 3.68
C THR A 474 -27.02 -9.38 4.53
N THR A 475 -27.31 -9.37 5.83
CA THR A 475 -26.73 -8.37 6.72
C THR A 475 -25.24 -8.65 6.93
N GLN A 476 -24.51 -7.66 7.42
CA GLN A 476 -23.09 -7.80 7.76
C GLN A 476 -22.82 -8.61 9.04
N TYR A 477 -23.84 -9.27 9.60
CA TYR A 477 -23.75 -9.95 10.89
C TYR A 477 -23.87 -11.46 10.74
N HIS A 478 -23.27 -12.17 11.69
CA HIS A 478 -23.58 -13.57 11.97
C HIS A 478 -23.89 -13.72 13.47
N ALA A 479 -24.80 -14.64 13.81
CA ALA A 479 -25.09 -14.93 15.20
C ALA A 479 -23.93 -15.76 15.78
N ALA A 480 -23.26 -15.22 16.80
CA ALA A 480 -22.19 -15.89 17.52
C ALA A 480 -22.74 -16.73 18.68
N ALA A 481 -23.66 -16.16 19.46
CA ALA A 481 -24.42 -16.88 20.48
C ALA A 481 -25.89 -16.43 20.54
N ILE A 482 -26.77 -17.32 20.99
CA ILE A 482 -28.18 -17.00 21.26
C ILE A 482 -28.56 -17.55 22.63
N LYS A 483 -28.69 -16.65 23.61
CA LYS A 483 -29.08 -16.96 24.99
C LYS A 483 -30.56 -16.66 25.18
N LEU A 484 -31.32 -17.66 25.61
CA LEU A 484 -32.74 -17.54 25.88
C LEU A 484 -33.00 -17.68 27.38
N ASP A 485 -33.58 -16.65 27.99
CA ASP A 485 -34.26 -16.70 29.28
C ASP A 485 -35.78 -16.76 29.05
N ALA A 486 -36.29 -17.99 28.96
CA ALA A 486 -37.69 -18.29 28.69
C ALA A 486 -38.16 -19.44 29.61
N PRO A 487 -38.54 -19.15 30.87
CA PRO A 487 -38.99 -20.19 31.81
C PRO A 487 -40.28 -20.89 31.35
N GLN A 488 -41.07 -20.20 30.51
CA GLN A 488 -42.24 -20.73 29.83
C GLN A 488 -42.14 -20.40 28.34
N ALA A 489 -42.48 -21.36 27.48
CA ALA A 489 -42.53 -21.14 26.04
C ALA A 489 -43.89 -20.52 25.64
N TYR A 490 -43.83 -19.43 24.88
CA TYR A 490 -44.99 -18.75 24.32
C TYR A 490 -44.93 -18.75 22.79
N PHE A 491 -46.09 -18.74 22.15
CA PHE A 491 -46.22 -18.63 20.71
C PHE A 491 -46.10 -17.16 20.29
N ILE A 492 -45.09 -16.88 19.47
CA ILE A 492 -44.83 -15.55 18.91
C ILE A 492 -45.04 -15.64 17.39
N PRO A 493 -45.89 -14.79 16.80
CA PRO A 493 -46.05 -14.78 15.35
C PRO A 493 -44.73 -14.53 14.61
N ASN A 494 -44.40 -15.40 13.65
CA ASN A 494 -43.15 -15.30 12.88
C ASN A 494 -42.96 -13.94 12.18
N SER A 495 -44.04 -13.29 11.75
CA SER A 495 -43.97 -11.95 11.15
C SER A 495 -43.50 -10.89 12.15
N GLN A 496 -44.01 -10.92 13.38
CA GLN A 496 -43.60 -10.01 14.45
C GLN A 496 -42.15 -10.26 14.87
N LEU A 497 -41.75 -11.52 15.02
CA LEU A 497 -40.38 -11.88 15.37
C LEU A 497 -39.37 -11.47 14.28
N LYS A 498 -39.70 -11.67 13.00
CA LYS A 498 -38.86 -11.20 11.88
C LYS A 498 -38.74 -9.68 11.84
N ALA A 499 -39.83 -8.95 12.13
CA ALA A 499 -39.82 -7.50 12.23
C ALA A 499 -38.93 -7.04 13.40
N ALA A 500 -39.16 -7.55 14.61
CA ALA A 500 -38.38 -7.18 15.79
C ALA A 500 -36.88 -7.49 15.61
N ARG A 501 -36.53 -8.65 15.04
CA ARG A 501 -35.13 -8.98 14.71
C ARG A 501 -34.51 -7.95 13.77
N ARG A 502 -35.21 -7.56 12.70
CA ARG A 502 -34.72 -6.54 11.76
C ARG A 502 -34.53 -5.21 12.49
N ASP A 503 -35.51 -4.80 13.28
CA ASP A 503 -35.47 -3.53 13.99
C ASP A 503 -34.31 -3.47 15.01
N VAL A 504 -34.02 -4.58 15.71
CA VAL A 504 -32.83 -4.69 16.57
C VAL A 504 -31.54 -4.57 15.76
N ILE A 505 -31.43 -5.25 14.62
CA ILE A 505 -30.21 -5.22 13.80
C ILE A 505 -30.00 -3.84 13.17
N ASP A 506 -31.05 -3.16 12.76
CA ASP A 506 -30.98 -1.79 12.24
C ASP A 506 -30.56 -0.81 13.35
N ALA A 507 -31.16 -0.93 14.55
CA ALA A 507 -30.78 -0.14 15.72
C ALA A 507 -29.33 -0.41 16.15
N LEU A 508 -28.90 -1.68 16.16
CA LEU A 508 -27.52 -2.07 16.45
C LEU A 508 -26.55 -1.48 15.43
N THR A 509 -26.90 -1.50 14.15
CA THR A 509 -26.06 -0.92 13.09
C THR A 509 -25.89 0.57 13.27
N ALA A 510 -26.98 1.30 13.53
CA ALA A 510 -26.93 2.73 13.80
C ALA A 510 -26.09 3.04 15.07
N ALA A 511 -26.30 2.28 16.15
CA ALA A 511 -25.51 2.41 17.38
C ALA A 511 -24.02 2.15 17.13
N ARG A 512 -23.68 1.11 16.36
CA ARG A 512 -22.29 0.79 16.01
C ARG A 512 -21.61 1.86 15.19
N VAL A 513 -22.29 2.43 14.20
CA VAL A 513 -21.76 3.54 13.39
C VAL A 513 -21.53 4.79 14.24
N ASN A 514 -22.46 5.10 15.15
CA ASN A 514 -22.36 6.26 16.04
C ASN A 514 -21.26 6.10 17.11
N ALA A 515 -21.01 4.87 17.56
CA ALA A 515 -19.98 4.54 18.53
C ALA A 515 -18.58 4.38 17.92
N HIS A 516 -18.43 4.52 16.60
CA HIS A 516 -17.14 4.40 15.95
C HIS A 516 -16.15 5.44 16.52
N PRO A 517 -14.99 5.01 17.07
CA PRO A 517 -14.06 5.92 17.71
C PRO A 517 -13.48 6.93 16.71
N ARG A 518 -13.64 8.23 16.97
CA ARG A 518 -13.00 9.25 16.14
C ARG A 518 -11.62 9.62 16.66
N GLY A 519 -10.68 9.72 15.73
CA GLY A 519 -9.33 10.23 15.95
C GLY A 519 -9.27 11.68 16.44
N GLY A 520 -8.17 12.05 17.08
CA GLY A 520 -7.89 13.44 17.45
C GLY A 520 -6.42 13.79 17.23
N ARG A 521 -6.11 15.04 16.87
CA ARG A 521 -4.73 15.51 16.72
C ARG A 521 -3.95 15.30 18.03
N LYS A 522 -2.83 14.58 17.97
CA LYS A 522 -1.93 14.43 19.11
C LYS A 522 -1.31 15.80 19.45
N ALA A 523 -1.32 16.14 20.74
CA ALA A 523 -0.71 17.38 21.20
C ALA A 523 0.82 17.31 21.10
N GLU A 524 1.42 18.44 20.76
CA GLU A 524 2.86 18.64 20.90
C GLU A 524 3.28 18.60 22.38
N THR A 525 4.49 18.12 22.67
CA THR A 525 5.02 18.13 24.03
C THR A 525 5.26 19.55 24.56
N SER A 526 5.24 19.69 25.88
CA SER A 526 5.65 20.91 26.57
C SER A 526 6.84 20.61 27.50
N PRO A 527 8.03 21.21 27.29
CA PRO A 527 8.36 22.19 26.25
C PRO A 527 8.34 21.61 24.82
N PRO A 528 8.26 22.46 23.78
CA PRO A 528 8.35 22.02 22.39
C PRO A 528 9.63 21.21 22.12
N PRO A 529 9.57 20.16 21.29
CA PRO A 529 10.73 19.36 20.97
C PRO A 529 11.72 20.17 20.12
N VAL A 530 13.00 19.81 20.23
CA VAL A 530 14.07 20.42 19.44
C VAL A 530 14.42 19.49 18.29
N TYR A 531 14.52 20.04 17.08
CA TYR A 531 14.91 19.28 15.91
C TYR A 531 16.37 18.80 16.05
N PRO A 532 16.71 17.56 15.66
CA PRO A 532 18.05 17.00 15.90
C PRO A 532 19.21 17.76 15.24
N GLU A 533 18.95 18.49 14.16
CA GLU A 533 19.96 19.18 13.35
C GLU A 533 19.73 20.69 13.38
N SER A 534 20.82 21.48 13.46
CA SER A 534 20.73 22.95 13.41
C SER A 534 20.77 23.53 11.99
N HIS A 535 21.17 22.73 11.00
CA HIS A 535 21.22 23.09 9.58
C HIS A 535 20.56 21.98 8.76
N LEU A 536 19.61 22.35 7.93
CA LEU A 536 18.95 21.46 6.98
C LEU A 536 19.39 21.80 5.56
N SER A 537 19.81 20.78 4.82
CA SER A 537 20.07 20.90 3.39
C SER A 537 18.80 20.70 2.57
N PHE A 538 18.90 20.80 1.24
CA PHE A 538 17.79 20.54 0.30
C PHE A 538 17.11 19.17 0.51
N LEU A 539 17.81 18.21 1.13
CA LEU A 539 17.31 16.88 1.49
C LEU A 539 16.17 16.92 2.52
N ALA A 540 16.03 18.01 3.27
CA ALA A 540 14.92 18.20 4.20
C ALA A 540 13.61 18.61 3.52
N ASN A 541 13.61 18.82 2.19
CA ASN A 541 12.42 19.08 1.40
C ASN A 541 11.62 20.32 1.88
N VAL A 542 12.31 21.36 2.36
CA VAL A 542 11.66 22.58 2.83
C VAL A 542 11.36 23.50 1.64
N TYR A 543 10.10 23.48 1.17
CA TYR A 543 9.72 24.13 -0.09
C TYR A 543 8.82 25.37 0.06
N ASN A 544 8.26 25.59 1.25
CA ASN A 544 7.37 26.72 1.53
C ASN A 544 7.73 27.38 2.86
N GLN A 545 7.21 28.59 3.08
CA GLN A 545 7.49 29.38 4.27
C GLN A 545 6.93 28.74 5.54
N LYS A 546 5.76 28.06 5.49
CA LYS A 546 5.19 27.40 6.67
C LYS A 546 6.05 26.24 7.17
N ALA A 547 6.63 25.46 6.28
CA ALA A 547 7.59 24.43 6.64
C ALA A 547 8.85 25.05 7.27
N ARG A 548 9.33 26.18 6.72
CA ARG A 548 10.45 26.93 7.30
C ARG A 548 10.15 27.43 8.72
N ASP A 549 8.95 27.98 8.93
CA ASP A 549 8.48 28.45 10.25
C ASP A 549 8.46 27.30 11.27
N PHE A 550 7.93 26.13 10.89
CA PHE A 550 7.91 24.92 11.72
C PHE A 550 9.32 24.54 12.21
N TYR A 551 10.28 24.44 11.28
CA TYR A 551 11.65 24.06 11.64
C TYR A 551 12.35 25.13 12.49
N HIS A 552 12.15 26.43 12.21
CA HIS A 552 12.70 27.50 13.04
C HIS A 552 12.13 27.49 14.46
N ARG A 553 10.83 27.25 14.61
CA ARG A 553 10.17 27.09 15.92
C ARG A 553 10.76 25.92 16.73
N HIS A 554 11.35 24.94 16.05
CA HIS A 554 12.02 23.79 16.66
C HIS A 554 13.56 23.90 16.71
N GLY A 555 14.10 25.12 16.60
CA GLY A 555 15.51 25.40 16.88
C GLY A 555 16.45 25.23 15.70
N VAL A 556 15.94 24.97 14.50
CA VAL A 556 16.74 24.95 13.27
C VAL A 556 17.16 26.38 12.91
N LYS A 557 18.43 26.59 12.58
CA LYS A 557 19.01 27.92 12.33
C LYS A 557 19.17 28.23 10.85
N LEU A 558 19.66 27.25 10.08
CA LEU A 558 19.90 27.36 8.64
C LEU A 558 19.05 26.32 7.92
N ILE A 559 18.42 26.73 6.82
CA ILE A 559 17.54 25.87 6.03
C ILE A 559 17.73 26.23 4.56
N ASP A 560 18.37 25.32 3.83
CA ASP A 560 18.49 25.41 2.38
C ASP A 560 17.12 25.09 1.74
N ALA A 561 16.83 25.66 0.58
CA ALA A 561 15.57 25.39 -0.12
C ALA A 561 15.52 23.94 -0.63
N ALA A 562 14.30 23.40 -0.75
CA ALA A 562 14.07 22.12 -1.42
C ALA A 562 14.67 22.14 -2.84
N PHE A 563 15.05 20.96 -3.34
CA PHE A 563 15.71 20.84 -4.65
C PHE A 563 14.83 21.39 -5.79
N GLU A 564 13.51 21.28 -5.66
CA GLU A 564 12.51 21.81 -6.57
C GLU A 564 12.47 23.35 -6.65
N ALA A 565 13.07 24.07 -5.71
CA ALA A 565 13.17 25.53 -5.74
C ALA A 565 14.23 26.05 -6.72
N HIS A 566 15.02 25.17 -7.34
CA HIS A 566 16.06 25.53 -8.32
C HIS A 566 17.21 26.38 -7.76
N GLU A 567 17.39 26.41 -6.43
CA GLU A 567 18.51 27.12 -5.77
C GLU A 567 19.81 26.29 -5.73
N GLU A 568 19.69 24.95 -5.68
CA GLU A 568 20.82 24.03 -5.75
C GLU A 568 21.14 23.68 -7.22
N THR A 569 22.15 24.35 -7.77
CA THR A 569 22.57 24.21 -9.18
C THR A 569 23.81 23.33 -9.35
N GLY A 570 24.43 22.91 -8.25
CA GLY A 570 25.66 22.14 -8.21
C GLY A 570 25.48 20.66 -8.55
N GLU A 571 26.62 19.95 -8.55
CA GLU A 571 26.65 18.50 -8.66
C GLU A 571 26.52 17.88 -7.24
N VAL A 572 25.33 17.40 -6.93
CA VAL A 572 24.94 16.93 -5.59
C VAL A 572 24.32 15.53 -5.64
N PRO A 573 24.16 14.83 -4.49
CA PRO A 573 23.41 13.58 -4.44
C PRO A 573 21.95 13.80 -4.86
N VAL A 574 21.58 13.26 -6.02
CA VAL A 574 20.19 13.27 -6.53
C VAL A 574 19.43 12.00 -6.15
N MET A 575 20.12 11.00 -5.61
CA MET A 575 19.51 9.82 -4.98
C MET A 575 20.49 9.24 -3.96
N ILE A 576 19.98 8.93 -2.76
CA ILE A 576 20.74 8.26 -1.71
C ILE A 576 20.09 6.90 -1.43
N THR A 577 20.88 5.84 -1.29
CA THR A 577 20.36 4.48 -1.11
C THR A 577 21.28 3.56 -0.30
N LYS A 578 20.71 2.61 0.45
CA LYS A 578 21.45 1.47 1.04
C LYS A 578 21.74 0.36 0.00
N HIS A 579 21.04 0.32 -1.13
CA HIS A 579 21.41 -0.56 -2.25
C HIS A 579 22.75 -0.12 -2.82
N CYS A 580 23.75 -1.01 -2.79
CA CYS A 580 25.12 -0.65 -3.15
C CYS A 580 25.60 -1.56 -4.27
N LEU A 581 25.83 -0.98 -5.46
CA LEU A 581 26.29 -1.76 -6.61
C LEU A 581 27.66 -2.41 -6.38
N ARG A 582 28.52 -1.79 -5.57
CA ARG A 582 29.77 -2.47 -5.16
C ARG A 582 29.48 -3.75 -4.38
N PHE A 583 28.47 -3.76 -3.52
CA PHE A 583 28.07 -4.98 -2.81
C PHE A 583 27.49 -6.02 -3.77
N SER A 584 26.60 -5.60 -4.68
CA SER A 584 25.97 -6.52 -5.65
C SER A 584 26.94 -7.16 -6.63
N PHE A 585 28.09 -6.51 -6.92
CA PHE A 585 29.12 -7.03 -7.82
C PHE A 585 30.37 -7.54 -7.08
N ASN A 586 30.29 -7.84 -5.78
CA ASN A 586 31.41 -8.35 -4.97
C ASN A 586 32.65 -7.44 -4.94
N LEU A 587 32.44 -6.13 -5.06
CA LEU A 587 33.46 -5.07 -4.98
C LEU A 587 33.45 -4.36 -3.61
N CYS A 588 32.66 -4.82 -2.64
CA CYS A 588 32.53 -4.17 -1.34
C CYS A 588 33.71 -4.53 -0.42
N PRO A 589 34.41 -3.53 0.17
CA PRO A 589 35.51 -3.81 1.09
C PRO A 589 35.06 -4.53 2.37
N LYS A 590 33.79 -4.37 2.78
CA LYS A 590 33.23 -5.09 3.94
C LYS A 590 33.02 -6.59 3.67
N GLN A 591 32.74 -6.98 2.43
CA GLN A 591 32.65 -8.40 2.02
C GLN A 591 34.03 -9.07 1.91
N ALA A 592 35.06 -8.28 1.61
CA ALA A 592 36.42 -8.74 1.37
C ALA A 592 37.33 -8.70 2.62
N LYS A 593 36.77 -8.49 3.82
CA LYS A 593 37.56 -8.39 5.05
C LYS A 593 38.28 -9.72 5.30
N GLY A 594 39.62 -9.71 5.19
CA GLY A 594 40.46 -10.91 5.34
C GLY A 594 40.97 -11.51 4.01
N VAL A 595 40.58 -10.97 2.85
CA VAL A 595 41.05 -11.43 1.54
C VAL A 595 42.22 -10.57 1.06
N THR A 596 43.40 -11.17 0.92
CA THR A 596 44.62 -10.51 0.43
C THR A 596 44.45 -10.08 -1.04
N GLY A 597 44.71 -8.80 -1.34
CA GLY A 597 44.67 -8.25 -2.71
C GLY A 597 43.41 -7.47 -3.10
N VAL A 598 42.41 -7.37 -2.22
CA VAL A 598 41.21 -6.56 -2.51
C VAL A 598 41.49 -5.07 -2.24
N ARG A 599 41.23 -4.23 -3.25
CA ARG A 599 41.37 -2.77 -3.14
C ARG A 599 40.48 -2.25 -2.00
N THR A 600 41.11 -1.83 -0.91
CA THR A 600 40.45 -1.12 0.21
C THR A 600 40.07 0.32 -0.17
N LYS A 601 40.66 0.86 -1.24
CA LYS A 601 40.32 2.18 -1.78
C LYS A 601 39.00 2.11 -2.55
N VAL A 602 37.99 2.78 -1.99
CA VAL A 602 36.67 2.92 -2.59
C VAL A 602 36.69 4.07 -3.57
N ALA A 603 36.75 3.75 -4.87
CA ALA A 603 36.73 4.74 -5.95
C ALA A 603 35.29 4.96 -6.45
N PRO A 604 34.97 6.16 -6.98
CA PRO A 604 33.73 6.42 -7.67
C PRO A 604 33.51 5.48 -8.87
N MET A 605 32.26 5.30 -9.26
CA MET A 605 31.87 4.54 -10.46
C MET A 605 30.95 5.41 -11.34
N GLN A 606 30.67 4.99 -12.56
CA GLN A 606 29.77 5.71 -13.46
C GLN A 606 28.59 4.83 -13.87
N LEU A 607 27.40 5.43 -13.88
CA LEU A 607 26.15 4.84 -14.34
C LEU A 607 25.71 5.57 -15.62
N ILE A 608 25.61 4.86 -16.73
CA ILE A 608 25.41 5.44 -18.07
C ILE A 608 24.12 4.92 -18.70
N HIS A 609 23.26 5.81 -19.18
CA HIS A 609 22.05 5.47 -19.95
C HIS A 609 21.83 6.49 -21.08
N GLY A 610 21.97 6.05 -22.34
CA GLY A 610 22.00 6.98 -23.47
C GLY A 610 23.11 8.01 -23.28
N ASP A 611 22.77 9.29 -23.36
CA ASP A 611 23.69 10.42 -23.15
C ASP A 611 23.82 10.83 -21.68
N GLU A 612 23.07 10.21 -20.76
CA GLU A 612 23.13 10.50 -19.34
C GLU A 612 24.29 9.77 -18.67
N VAL A 613 25.11 10.51 -17.93
CA VAL A 613 26.19 9.97 -17.09
C VAL A 613 26.00 10.46 -15.66
N LEU A 614 25.80 9.52 -14.75
CA LEU A 614 25.68 9.78 -13.31
C LEU A 614 26.90 9.22 -12.57
N THR A 615 27.41 9.97 -11.61
CA THR A 615 28.54 9.54 -10.78
C THR A 615 28.04 8.81 -9.55
N LEU A 616 28.58 7.64 -9.25
CA LEU A 616 28.29 6.89 -8.03
C LEU A 616 29.41 7.14 -7.01
N LYS A 617 29.07 7.76 -5.89
CA LYS A 617 29.94 7.89 -4.71
C LYS A 617 29.46 6.92 -3.63
N PHE A 618 30.37 6.45 -2.79
CA PHE A 618 30.09 5.41 -1.80
C PHE A 618 30.56 5.84 -0.42
N ASP A 619 29.62 6.02 0.51
CA ASP A 619 29.93 6.20 1.92
C ASP A 619 29.81 4.87 2.66
N CYS A 620 30.96 4.22 2.86
CA CYS A 620 31.00 2.89 3.44
C CYS A 620 30.69 2.87 4.94
N LYS A 621 30.75 4.00 5.66
CA LYS A 621 30.48 4.05 7.10
C LYS A 621 28.98 3.81 7.39
N PRO A 622 28.04 4.63 6.89
CA PRO A 622 26.59 4.37 6.97
C PRO A 622 26.12 3.30 5.96
N CYS A 623 27.01 2.84 5.07
CA CYS A 623 26.70 1.85 4.03
C CYS A 623 25.74 2.38 2.95
N GLU A 624 26.06 3.57 2.43
CA GLU A 624 25.26 4.30 1.47
C GLU A 624 25.97 4.40 0.11
N MET A 625 25.19 4.34 -0.96
CA MET A 625 25.59 4.74 -2.30
C MET A 625 24.83 6.01 -2.67
N HIS A 626 25.56 7.02 -3.13
CA HIS A 626 25.03 8.30 -3.55
C HIS A 626 25.14 8.36 -5.08
N VAL A 627 24.00 8.51 -5.74
CA VAL A 627 23.94 8.82 -7.17
C VAL A 627 24.00 10.34 -7.29
N VAL A 628 25.08 10.81 -7.89
CA VAL A 628 25.43 12.22 -7.98
C VAL A 628 25.13 12.71 -9.40
N GLY A 629 24.47 13.86 -9.47
CA GLY A 629 24.08 14.53 -10.70
C GLY A 629 23.77 16.01 -10.45
N LYS A 630 23.29 16.71 -11.48
CA LYS A 630 22.92 18.14 -11.41
C LYS A 630 21.64 18.40 -12.18
N ILE A 631 20.94 19.48 -11.85
CA ILE A 631 19.78 19.94 -12.62
C ILE A 631 20.26 20.35 -14.03
N LYS A 632 19.55 19.91 -15.07
CA LYS A 632 19.86 20.34 -16.44
C LYS A 632 19.48 21.80 -16.66
N GLY A 633 20.26 22.52 -17.45
CA GLY A 633 20.05 23.96 -17.69
C GLY A 633 18.61 24.31 -18.10
N HIS A 634 18.05 23.60 -19.09
CA HIS A 634 16.68 23.85 -19.55
C HIS A 634 15.59 23.58 -18.50
N ILE A 635 15.90 22.87 -17.41
CA ILE A 635 14.97 22.62 -16.29
C ILE A 635 15.02 23.79 -15.31
N LEU A 636 16.19 24.42 -15.10
CA LEU A 636 16.31 25.62 -14.28
C LEU A 636 15.44 26.77 -14.82
N ASP A 637 15.28 26.81 -16.15
CA ASP A 637 14.44 27.80 -16.84
C ASP A 637 12.94 27.50 -16.75
N LEU A 638 12.53 26.32 -16.27
CA LEU A 638 11.12 25.98 -16.09
C LEU A 638 10.54 26.66 -14.84
N PRO A 639 9.25 27.01 -14.84
CA PRO A 639 8.56 27.43 -13.62
C PRO A 639 8.73 26.38 -12.51
N GLN A 640 9.02 26.84 -11.29
CA GLN A 640 9.12 25.98 -10.12
C GLN A 640 7.83 25.15 -9.96
N PRO A 641 7.90 23.84 -9.71
CA PRO A 641 6.71 23.00 -9.58
C PRO A 641 5.72 23.56 -8.56
N GLY A 642 4.46 23.79 -8.97
CA GLY A 642 3.43 24.37 -8.11
C GLY A 642 3.38 25.90 -8.11
N SER A 643 4.40 26.63 -8.56
CA SER A 643 4.42 28.11 -8.58
C SER A 643 3.46 28.74 -9.60
N GLY A 644 2.97 27.97 -10.58
CA GLY A 644 1.99 28.43 -11.55
C GLY A 644 0.62 28.68 -10.92
N VAL A 645 0.25 29.95 -10.77
CA VAL A 645 -1.14 30.38 -10.53
C VAL A 645 -2.05 29.74 -11.58
N GLN A 646 -3.05 28.95 -11.16
CA GLN A 646 -4.22 28.54 -11.95
C GLN A 646 -4.04 28.55 -13.48
N GLN A 647 -3.43 27.50 -14.02
CA GLN A 647 -3.66 27.10 -15.40
C GLN A 647 -4.18 25.67 -15.44
N GLN A 648 -5.33 25.46 -14.80
CA GLN A 648 -6.35 24.65 -15.46
C GLN A 648 -6.80 25.44 -16.70
N VAL A 649 -6.02 25.33 -17.78
CA VAL A 649 -6.50 25.72 -19.11
C VAL A 649 -7.52 24.66 -19.50
N VAL A 650 -8.78 24.90 -19.16
CA VAL A 650 -9.92 24.21 -19.77
C VAL A 650 -10.09 24.85 -21.16
N GLY A 651 -9.24 24.44 -22.10
CA GLY A 651 -9.29 24.86 -23.50
C GLY A 651 -8.32 25.98 -23.86
N HIS A 652 -7.33 25.65 -24.71
CA HIS A 652 -6.52 26.63 -25.43
C HIS A 652 -7.23 26.96 -26.75
N ILE A 653 -7.73 28.19 -26.91
CA ILE A 653 -8.15 28.70 -28.23
C ILE A 653 -6.94 29.39 -28.87
N SER A 654 -6.52 28.95 -30.06
CA SER A 654 -5.41 29.61 -30.75
C SER A 654 -5.84 31.04 -31.16
N PRO A 655 -4.92 32.00 -31.31
CA PRO A 655 -5.25 33.31 -31.87
C PRO A 655 -6.00 33.22 -33.22
N ALA A 656 -5.70 32.19 -34.02
CA ALA A 656 -6.40 31.91 -35.27
C ALA A 656 -7.83 31.41 -35.07
N ASP A 657 -8.13 30.67 -34.00
CA ASP A 657 -9.48 30.19 -33.68
C ASP A 657 -10.32 31.27 -32.98
N LEU A 658 -9.69 32.15 -32.20
CA LEU A 658 -10.35 33.34 -31.64
C LEU A 658 -10.89 34.25 -32.77
N LEU A 659 -10.10 34.45 -33.83
CA LEU A 659 -10.51 35.22 -35.00
C LEU A 659 -11.72 34.63 -35.75
N LYS A 660 -11.96 33.31 -35.65
CA LYS A 660 -13.13 32.65 -36.26
C LYS A 660 -14.42 32.84 -35.45
N THR A 661 -14.31 33.19 -34.18
CA THR A 661 -15.47 33.46 -33.30
C THR A 661 -16.02 34.88 -33.43
N ILE A 662 -15.30 35.76 -34.12
CA ILE A 662 -15.75 37.11 -34.43
C ILE A 662 -16.77 37.02 -35.57
N VAL A 663 -18.05 37.03 -35.23
CA VAL A 663 -19.14 37.15 -36.21
C VAL A 663 -19.00 38.50 -36.91
N ARG A 664 -18.63 38.49 -38.19
CA ARG A 664 -18.68 39.70 -39.02
C ARG A 664 -20.14 40.12 -39.15
N ALA A 665 -20.47 41.34 -38.72
CA ALA A 665 -21.79 41.92 -38.96
C ALA A 665 -22.07 41.90 -40.47
N PRO A 666 -23.28 41.51 -40.90
CA PRO A 666 -23.63 41.54 -42.31
C PRO A 666 -23.68 43.00 -42.79
N HIS A 667 -22.98 43.26 -43.90
CA HIS A 667 -23.18 44.46 -44.71
C HIS A 667 -24.40 44.28 -45.62
#